data_AF-A0A0X7JZU1-F1
#
_entry.id   AF-A0A0X7JZU1-F1
#
_cell.length_a   1.000
_cell.length_b   1.000
_cell.length_c   1.000
_cell.angle_alpha   90.00
_cell.angle_beta   90.00
_cell.angle_gamma   90.00
#
_symmetry.space_group_name_H-M   'P 1'
#
loop_
_entity.id
_entity.type
_entity.pdbx_description
1 polymer ?
#
loop_
_entity_poly.entity_id
_entity_poly.type
_entity_poly.pdbx_seq_one_letter_code
_entity_poly.pdbx_strand_id
1 'polypeptide(L)'
;MTKEKTTHEVPSDPVVVKTSKSVKPKALEVDAPLISSEVDSTVTPPNMPGSYLTVDSRMDSSTITVKFRAKEAPELVLEDLVDSSGEAGARKISIPLNYLTKLMGFTGLISYEGKSQGQAATSSVKEVGISFYSASESEALAPRLLHEQIINNTPTYDMKVHKGNETVLLPVHPLAKAGDKVYCTAVTQQDTTPYVFYTVIYNHVLTEEEASWGYILKPEIARGWLARRKPWRSLTLQSAWITSGLEAEPPAEIDPHLETRLPRNALEVQLRRTAALIVDPGLENLPPPHLRQSVSYNDEWCLNPELTQQGGDVNASNLDTYADDQVCFYASGAGYGPQSLGCVTIENDGDQPTVKLSPCIVACFFNKPLTLTYTVQFPNNEGFQSSPERVINVLVPQFARADVEEATNGVVDLNTFSRAATAIVPVWAYAECSNRCWMWISGEREDGSAYRFDILSAVPVSDAWKDRGVDVLIPRNELQKLADCSDFELHFAVTFCDAVNFADAHEFPPHVFTIEQEPMTLLPPSVTEAVGSDLTAYNARNGVQVEVDFVGNSPKCSISVCWTKPDGTCWPLASKPGSTEGAVIFSLPSEAVISGMGQTVPITYTVTTACKVQTSSPLNLNISLPVRLETPNVLEATPPQTQNAVLDLRTFTGNANSLEDTMWFLRAGQKCWLRVTGTDKNGNPYPFDVYSARTITTEETTTGVASPLLRADLNNVMDGSAMTLTFEVATDGSLNANVVCPSRVLKVVAPPEIRYENFTAQATRLISAGQSFGISTMLISFISGPGQSGISNYSSIPGMLEGQALVLSDGVGQASSPQNIRLSLTFGCKRIRFAYTYNHYATSFAFSSPTGDYLGTVTLNGNPSNGWVDFSAPGNATIGRIDIRSGDWMYLDFFTFWL
;
A
#
# COMPACT_ATOMS: atom_id res chain seq x y z
N MET A 1 -43.98 -53.48 10.54
CA MET A 1 -43.02 -54.45 9.97
C MET A 1 -42.99 -55.65 10.93
N THR A 2 -43.76 -56.71 10.61
CA THR A 2 -43.22 -58.03 10.17
C THR A 2 -42.36 -58.65 11.27
N LYS A 3 -42.83 -59.55 12.16
CA LYS A 3 -43.44 -60.91 12.02
C LYS A 3 -42.55 -61.92 11.28
N GLU A 4 -41.95 -62.82 12.04
CA GLU A 4 -41.72 -64.26 11.83
C GLU A 4 -41.40 -64.80 13.24
N LYS A 5 -42.12 -65.68 13.95
CA LYS A 5 -43.05 -66.78 13.68
C LYS A 5 -42.45 -67.94 12.86
N THR A 6 -41.97 -68.94 13.59
CA THR A 6 -42.07 -70.35 13.21
C THR A 6 -42.70 -71.12 14.36
N THR A 7 -43.58 -72.05 13.97
CA THR A 7 -44.64 -72.66 14.77
C THR A 7 -44.49 -74.18 14.83
N HIS A 8 -44.97 -74.75 15.94
CA HIS A 8 -45.59 -76.07 16.15
C HIS A 8 -44.92 -77.36 15.68
N GLU A 9 -44.80 -78.30 16.63
CA GLU A 9 -45.38 -79.64 16.49
C GLU A 9 -45.66 -80.29 17.87
N VAL A 10 -46.81 -80.96 17.97
CA VAL A 10 -47.34 -81.86 19.03
C VAL A 10 -48.13 -82.93 18.23
N PRO A 11 -48.33 -84.22 18.61
CA PRO A 11 -48.01 -84.98 19.84
C PRO A 11 -47.36 -86.38 19.56
N SER A 12 -46.98 -87.12 20.62
CA SER A 12 -47.43 -88.51 20.95
C SER A 12 -46.41 -89.27 21.83
N ASP A 13 -46.92 -89.97 22.85
CA ASP A 13 -46.15 -90.86 23.76
C ASP A 13 -45.34 -91.92 23.00
N PRO A 14 -44.19 -92.34 23.56
CA PRO A 14 -44.14 -93.74 23.98
C PRO A 14 -43.37 -94.01 25.28
N VAL A 15 -43.98 -94.91 26.06
CA VAL A 15 -43.36 -96.05 26.76
C VAL A 15 -42.40 -95.75 27.93
N VAL A 16 -42.99 -96.02 29.10
CA VAL A 16 -42.37 -96.38 30.37
C VAL A 16 -41.18 -97.33 30.20
N VAL A 17 -40.00 -96.90 30.61
CA VAL A 17 -38.94 -97.78 31.12
C VAL A 17 -38.74 -97.43 32.59
N LYS A 18 -39.15 -98.35 33.47
CA LYS A 18 -38.83 -98.32 34.89
C LYS A 18 -37.33 -98.48 35.07
N THR A 19 -36.66 -97.47 35.62
CA THR A 19 -35.38 -97.63 36.31
C THR A 19 -35.54 -97.31 37.79
N SER A 20 -35.41 -98.39 38.56
CA SER A 20 -35.25 -98.53 40.00
C SER A 20 -35.07 -97.27 40.86
N LYS A 21 -35.96 -97.12 41.86
CA LYS A 21 -35.73 -96.38 43.10
C LYS A 21 -34.39 -96.79 43.72
N SER A 22 -33.44 -95.85 43.80
CA SER A 22 -32.34 -95.95 44.76
C SER A 22 -32.85 -95.50 46.12
N VAL A 23 -33.04 -96.47 47.02
CA VAL A 23 -33.34 -96.23 48.43
C VAL A 23 -32.05 -95.72 49.08
N LYS A 24 -31.99 -94.42 49.42
CA LYS A 24 -30.95 -93.90 50.33
C LYS A 24 -31.10 -94.65 51.68
N PRO A 25 -30.04 -95.23 52.25
CA PRO A 25 -30.09 -95.80 53.59
C PRO A 25 -30.51 -94.72 54.59
N LYS A 26 -31.42 -95.05 55.50
CA LYS A 26 -31.80 -94.17 56.61
C LYS A 26 -30.59 -94.08 57.56
N ALA A 27 -29.90 -92.95 57.58
CA ALA A 27 -28.73 -92.74 58.43
C ALA A 27 -29.13 -92.83 59.92
N LEU A 28 -28.25 -93.37 60.76
CA LEU A 28 -28.42 -93.46 62.21
C LEU A 28 -28.30 -92.07 62.84
N GLU A 29 -29.28 -91.68 63.67
CA GLU A 29 -29.26 -90.39 64.38
C GLU A 29 -28.38 -90.46 65.64
N VAL A 30 -27.45 -89.51 65.78
CA VAL A 30 -26.52 -89.39 66.91
C VAL A 30 -26.64 -88.03 67.61
N ASP A 31 -26.09 -87.90 68.81
CA ASP A 31 -26.26 -86.70 69.63
C ASP A 31 -25.63 -85.46 68.96
N ALA A 32 -26.20 -84.28 69.26
CA ALA A 32 -25.67 -83.02 68.75
C ALA A 32 -24.24 -82.77 69.28
N PRO A 33 -23.38 -82.06 68.52
CA PRO A 33 -22.04 -81.74 68.97
C PRO A 33 -22.05 -80.86 70.22
N LEU A 34 -21.17 -81.14 71.18
CA LEU A 34 -20.94 -80.31 72.36
C LEU A 34 -19.79 -79.33 72.08
N ILE A 35 -20.03 -78.02 72.17
CA ILE A 35 -19.03 -76.99 71.88
C ILE A 35 -18.29 -76.62 73.18
N SER A 36 -16.96 -76.66 73.17
CA SER A 36 -16.15 -76.47 74.37
C SER A 36 -16.22 -75.07 74.98
N SER A 37 -16.51 -74.07 74.14
CA SER A 37 -16.53 -72.64 74.47
C SER A 37 -17.93 -72.09 74.73
N GLU A 38 -18.94 -72.94 74.66
CA GLU A 38 -20.32 -72.58 74.93
C GLU A 38 -20.56 -72.43 76.43
N VAL A 39 -21.12 -71.28 76.81
CA VAL A 39 -21.63 -70.99 78.14
C VAL A 39 -23.05 -70.45 77.96
N ASP A 40 -24.03 -71.03 78.65
CA ASP A 40 -25.44 -70.62 78.57
C ASP A 40 -25.98 -70.51 77.11
N SER A 41 -25.68 -71.53 76.30
CA SER A 41 -26.06 -71.60 74.86
C SER A 41 -25.43 -70.54 73.96
N THR A 42 -24.39 -69.83 74.43
CA THR A 42 -23.70 -68.78 73.68
C THR A 42 -22.18 -68.97 73.72
N VAL A 43 -21.50 -68.71 72.61
CA VAL A 43 -20.05 -68.56 72.54
C VAL A 43 -19.72 -67.07 72.50
N THR A 44 -19.05 -66.58 73.53
CA THR A 44 -18.62 -65.17 73.62
C THR A 44 -17.21 -64.99 73.03
N PRO A 45 -16.86 -63.79 72.54
CA PRO A 45 -15.57 -63.53 71.90
C PRO A 45 -14.33 -64.01 72.69
N PRO A 46 -14.20 -63.80 74.02
CA PRO A 46 -13.03 -64.27 74.77
C PRO A 46 -12.85 -65.80 74.76
N ASN A 47 -13.93 -66.55 74.59
CA ASN A 47 -13.92 -68.02 74.62
C ASN A 47 -13.76 -68.64 73.22
N MET A 48 -13.80 -67.86 72.14
CA MET A 48 -13.69 -68.38 70.76
C MET A 48 -12.31 -69.00 70.44
N PRO A 49 -11.16 -68.40 70.81
CA PRO A 49 -9.85 -68.98 70.49
C PRO A 49 -9.67 -70.38 71.09
N GLY A 50 -9.26 -71.35 70.26
CA GLY A 50 -9.03 -72.73 70.70
C GLY A 50 -10.31 -73.57 70.91
N SER A 51 -11.48 -73.07 70.47
CA SER A 51 -12.73 -73.81 70.53
C SER A 51 -12.66 -75.13 69.76
N TYR A 52 -13.27 -76.18 70.31
CA TYR A 52 -13.46 -77.46 69.66
C TYR A 52 -14.89 -77.96 69.90
N LEU A 53 -15.38 -78.81 69.01
CA LEU A 53 -16.60 -79.58 69.24
C LEU A 53 -16.27 -81.02 69.61
N THR A 54 -17.11 -81.63 70.43
CA THR A 54 -17.03 -83.05 70.78
C THR A 54 -18.21 -83.78 70.15
N VAL A 55 -17.92 -84.81 69.35
CA VAL A 55 -18.95 -85.67 68.72
C VAL A 55 -19.41 -86.76 69.69
N ASP A 56 -20.54 -87.40 69.39
CA ASP A 56 -21.11 -88.52 70.14
C ASP A 56 -20.10 -89.68 70.30
N SER A 57 -20.04 -90.26 71.50
CA SER A 57 -19.15 -91.39 71.82
C SER A 57 -19.40 -92.67 71.01
N ARG A 58 -20.51 -92.76 70.29
CA ARG A 58 -20.86 -93.91 69.42
C ARG A 58 -20.21 -93.83 68.03
N MET A 59 -19.51 -92.75 67.69
CA MET A 59 -18.92 -92.57 66.36
C MET A 59 -17.73 -93.50 66.13
N ASP A 60 -17.65 -94.06 64.92
CA ASP A 60 -16.53 -94.91 64.49
C ASP A 60 -15.29 -94.07 64.16
N SER A 61 -14.14 -94.72 63.98
CA SER A 61 -12.88 -94.06 63.58
C SER A 61 -12.86 -93.52 62.13
N SER A 62 -13.99 -93.53 61.42
CA SER A 62 -14.12 -93.00 60.07
C SER A 62 -14.05 -91.47 60.03
N THR A 63 -13.81 -90.91 58.84
CA THR A 63 -13.89 -89.46 58.59
C THR A 63 -15.23 -88.89 59.06
N ILE A 64 -15.17 -87.76 59.76
CA ILE A 64 -16.33 -86.97 60.19
C ILE A 64 -16.34 -85.67 59.39
N THR A 65 -17.49 -85.31 58.85
CA THR A 65 -17.72 -84.05 58.14
C THR A 65 -18.65 -83.18 58.98
N VAL A 66 -18.17 -82.04 59.46
CA VAL A 66 -18.94 -81.07 60.25
C VAL A 66 -19.41 -79.94 59.33
N LYS A 67 -20.68 -79.57 59.47
CA LYS A 67 -21.33 -78.50 58.69
C LYS A 67 -21.70 -77.35 59.62
N PHE A 68 -21.43 -76.13 59.15
CA PHE A 68 -21.73 -74.89 59.87
C PHE A 68 -22.62 -73.98 58.99
N ARG A 69 -23.71 -73.48 59.57
CA ARG A 69 -24.63 -72.53 58.92
C ARG A 69 -25.11 -71.49 59.92
N ALA A 70 -25.55 -70.32 59.47
CA ALA A 70 -26.29 -69.37 60.30
C ALA A 70 -27.80 -69.61 60.19
N LYS A 71 -28.52 -69.48 61.31
CA LYS A 71 -29.98 -69.63 61.36
C LYS A 71 -30.69 -68.44 60.72
N GLU A 72 -30.23 -67.23 61.01
CA GLU A 72 -30.84 -65.97 60.58
C GLU A 72 -30.37 -65.53 59.18
N ALA A 73 -29.28 -66.12 58.66
CA ALA A 73 -28.73 -65.89 57.32
C ALA A 73 -28.47 -67.23 56.61
N PRO A 74 -29.50 -67.87 56.02
CA PRO A 74 -29.37 -69.20 55.41
C PRO A 74 -28.36 -69.29 54.25
N GLU A 75 -28.04 -68.16 53.62
CA GLU A 75 -27.02 -68.00 52.60
C GLU A 75 -25.58 -68.08 53.15
N LEU A 76 -25.37 -67.82 54.45
CA LEU A 76 -24.08 -67.96 55.12
C LEU A 76 -23.85 -69.44 55.47
N VAL A 77 -23.32 -70.17 54.49
CA VAL A 77 -22.89 -71.57 54.65
C VAL A 77 -21.36 -71.60 54.59
N LEU A 78 -20.73 -72.09 55.66
CA LEU A 78 -19.28 -72.26 55.70
C LEU A 78 -18.88 -73.58 55.04
N GLU A 79 -17.62 -73.66 54.63
CA GLU A 79 -17.07 -74.89 54.07
C GLU A 79 -17.16 -76.05 55.06
N ASP A 80 -17.32 -77.26 54.54
CA ASP A 80 -17.41 -78.47 55.35
C ASP A 80 -16.06 -78.75 56.05
N LEU A 81 -16.08 -78.83 57.38
CA LEU A 81 -14.89 -79.13 58.18
C LEU A 81 -14.73 -80.66 58.26
N VAL A 82 -13.70 -81.19 57.58
CA VAL A 82 -13.46 -82.62 57.48
C VAL A 82 -12.36 -83.07 58.43
N ASP A 83 -12.66 -84.01 59.32
CA ASP A 83 -11.73 -84.52 60.31
C ASP A 83 -11.43 -86.02 60.11
N SER A 84 -10.19 -86.33 59.73
CA SER A 84 -9.73 -87.70 59.36
C SER A 84 -8.64 -88.29 60.27
N SER A 85 -8.20 -87.58 61.32
CA SER A 85 -7.25 -88.03 62.35
C SER A 85 -7.64 -89.23 63.24
N GLY A 86 -8.73 -89.95 62.95
CA GLY A 86 -9.61 -90.63 63.92
C GLY A 86 -9.05 -91.64 64.94
N GLU A 87 -9.69 -91.61 66.12
CA GLU A 87 -9.92 -92.74 67.05
C GLU A 87 -11.46 -92.85 67.22
N ALA A 88 -12.00 -94.04 67.50
CA ALA A 88 -13.45 -94.20 67.76
C ALA A 88 -13.82 -93.61 69.13
N GLY A 89 -15.01 -93.03 69.27
CA GLY A 89 -15.47 -92.42 70.53
C GLY A 89 -15.72 -90.91 70.46
N ALA A 90 -15.79 -90.29 71.64
CA ALA A 90 -16.08 -88.86 71.79
C ALA A 90 -14.89 -88.00 71.36
N ARG A 91 -14.77 -87.79 70.04
CA ARG A 91 -13.65 -87.12 69.39
C ARG A 91 -13.79 -85.61 69.45
N LYS A 92 -12.67 -84.94 69.74
CA LYS A 92 -12.56 -83.47 69.73
C LYS A 92 -12.11 -83.00 68.36
N ILE A 93 -12.91 -82.14 67.73
CA ILE A 93 -12.64 -81.54 66.43
C ILE A 93 -12.47 -80.04 66.63
N SER A 94 -11.26 -79.52 66.37
CA SER A 94 -10.97 -78.08 66.50
C SER A 94 -11.84 -77.27 65.55
N ILE A 95 -12.53 -76.26 66.07
CA ILE A 95 -13.32 -75.32 65.26
C ILE A 95 -12.37 -74.20 64.83
N PRO A 96 -12.18 -73.97 63.52
CA PRO A 96 -11.39 -72.86 63.04
C PRO A 96 -11.93 -71.52 63.58
N LEU A 97 -11.05 -70.67 64.11
CA LEU A 97 -11.48 -69.38 64.66
C LEU A 97 -12.22 -68.52 63.62
N ASN A 98 -11.87 -68.61 62.33
CA ASN A 98 -12.57 -67.90 61.25
C ASN A 98 -14.02 -68.35 61.06
N TYR A 99 -14.38 -69.58 61.45
CA TYR A 99 -15.77 -70.04 61.36
C TYR A 99 -16.62 -69.36 62.43
N LEU A 100 -16.09 -69.27 63.66
CA LEU A 100 -16.75 -68.57 64.75
C LEU A 100 -16.83 -67.06 64.50
N THR A 101 -15.76 -66.42 64.01
CA THR A 101 -15.82 -64.97 63.71
C THR A 101 -16.80 -64.65 62.58
N LYS A 102 -16.90 -65.51 61.55
CA LYS A 102 -17.90 -65.34 60.47
C LYS A 102 -19.34 -65.50 60.95
N LEU A 103 -19.57 -66.29 62.00
CA LEU A 103 -20.90 -66.50 62.57
C LEU A 103 -21.26 -65.50 63.67
N MET A 104 -20.38 -64.55 64.02
CA MET A 104 -20.70 -63.52 65.01
C MET A 104 -21.98 -62.76 64.66
N GLY A 105 -22.83 -62.56 65.67
CA GLY A 105 -24.16 -61.96 65.53
C GLY A 105 -25.27 -62.93 65.12
N PHE A 106 -24.93 -64.19 64.81
CA PHE A 106 -25.87 -65.22 64.38
C PHE A 106 -26.00 -66.36 65.39
N THR A 107 -27.08 -67.12 65.28
CA THR A 107 -27.19 -68.45 65.85
C THR A 107 -26.57 -69.47 64.89
N GLY A 108 -25.46 -70.07 65.29
CA GLY A 108 -24.79 -71.13 64.55
C GLY A 108 -25.57 -72.44 64.64
N LEU A 109 -25.83 -73.04 63.47
CA LEU A 109 -26.38 -74.38 63.30
C LEU A 109 -25.24 -75.34 62.95
N ILE A 110 -24.82 -76.15 63.92
CA ILE A 110 -23.67 -77.05 63.80
C ILE A 110 -24.15 -78.50 63.83
N SER A 111 -23.79 -79.28 62.83
CA SER A 111 -24.11 -80.71 62.74
C SER A 111 -22.95 -81.47 62.11
N TYR A 112 -22.93 -82.79 62.24
CA TYR A 112 -21.89 -83.61 61.64
C TYR A 112 -22.43 -84.92 61.07
N GLU A 113 -21.72 -85.43 60.06
CA GLU A 113 -22.00 -86.68 59.36
C GLU A 113 -20.76 -87.60 59.41
N GLY A 114 -20.97 -88.90 59.53
CA GLY A 114 -19.89 -89.89 59.59
C GLY A 114 -20.42 -91.32 59.59
N LYS A 115 -19.73 -92.25 60.26
CA LYS A 115 -20.25 -93.59 60.55
C LYS A 115 -20.30 -93.88 62.04
N SER A 116 -21.29 -94.68 62.43
CA SER A 116 -21.42 -95.27 63.76
C SER A 116 -21.88 -96.72 63.58
N GLN A 117 -21.18 -97.67 64.19
CA GLN A 117 -21.44 -99.11 64.05
C GLN A 117 -21.45 -99.58 62.59
N GLY A 118 -20.62 -98.98 61.73
CA GLY A 118 -20.51 -99.29 60.31
C GLY A 118 -21.62 -98.72 59.41
N GLN A 119 -22.63 -98.06 59.98
CA GLN A 119 -23.71 -97.39 59.23
C GLN A 119 -23.45 -95.89 59.09
N ALA A 120 -23.97 -95.27 58.03
CA ALA A 120 -23.95 -93.81 57.89
C ALA A 120 -24.72 -93.19 59.07
N ALA A 121 -24.15 -92.17 59.73
CA ALA A 121 -24.73 -91.49 60.88
C ALA A 121 -24.76 -89.97 60.66
N THR A 122 -25.78 -89.32 61.20
CA THR A 122 -25.97 -87.86 61.15
C THR A 122 -26.39 -87.36 62.53
N SER A 123 -25.77 -86.28 63.00
CA SER A 123 -26.09 -85.70 64.30
C SER A 123 -27.38 -84.88 64.28
N SER A 124 -28.03 -84.75 65.44
CA SER A 124 -28.93 -83.63 65.69
C SER A 124 -28.19 -82.29 65.54
N VAL A 125 -28.91 -81.23 65.16
CA VAL A 125 -28.34 -79.89 65.00
C VAL A 125 -28.14 -79.24 66.36
N LYS A 126 -26.93 -78.78 66.64
CA LYS A 126 -26.65 -77.89 67.76
C LYS A 126 -26.94 -76.45 67.33
N GLU A 127 -27.85 -75.80 68.04
CA GLU A 127 -28.00 -74.34 67.97
C GLU A 127 -27.16 -73.70 69.07
N VAL A 128 -26.34 -72.71 68.70
CA VAL A 128 -25.52 -71.96 69.65
C VAL A 128 -25.41 -70.51 69.19
N GLY A 129 -25.72 -69.55 70.05
CA GLY A 129 -25.55 -68.14 69.76
C GLY A 129 -24.07 -67.78 69.68
N ILE A 130 -23.64 -67.05 68.66
CA ILE A 130 -22.26 -66.55 68.56
C ILE A 130 -22.32 -65.04 68.77
N SER A 131 -22.00 -64.57 69.98
CA SER A 131 -22.20 -63.16 70.31
C SER A 131 -21.07 -62.28 69.78
N PHE A 132 -21.37 -61.00 69.59
CA PHE A 132 -20.36 -59.95 69.55
C PHE A 132 -20.00 -59.52 70.99
N TYR A 133 -19.08 -58.56 71.12
CA TYR A 133 -18.69 -58.01 72.42
C TYR A 133 -19.87 -57.33 73.11
N SER A 134 -20.07 -57.60 74.41
CA SER A 134 -21.05 -56.89 75.24
C SER A 134 -20.70 -55.40 75.40
N ALA A 135 -21.60 -54.61 76.00
CA ALA A 135 -21.35 -53.19 76.25
C ALA A 135 -20.09 -52.93 77.08
N SER A 136 -19.82 -53.73 78.12
CA SER A 136 -18.60 -53.60 78.93
C SER A 136 -17.35 -54.09 78.20
N GLU A 137 -17.45 -55.11 77.35
CA GLU A 137 -16.30 -55.64 76.60
C GLU A 137 -15.93 -54.77 75.38
N SER A 138 -16.89 -54.01 74.86
CA SER A 138 -16.72 -53.15 73.69
C SER A 138 -16.44 -51.68 74.03
N GLU A 139 -16.34 -51.30 75.31
CA GLU A 139 -15.98 -49.94 75.73
C GLU A 139 -14.63 -49.49 75.13
N ALA A 140 -13.63 -50.37 75.13
CA ALA A 140 -12.33 -50.10 74.52
C ALA A 140 -12.36 -50.06 72.97
N LEU A 141 -13.46 -50.49 72.35
CA LEU A 141 -13.68 -50.47 70.90
C LEU A 141 -14.46 -49.24 70.43
N ALA A 142 -14.97 -48.43 71.36
CA ALA A 142 -15.73 -47.23 71.03
C ALA A 142 -14.83 -46.20 70.32
N PRO A 143 -15.22 -45.73 69.11
CA PRO A 143 -14.45 -44.73 68.39
C PRO A 143 -14.40 -43.43 69.17
N ARG A 144 -13.28 -42.70 69.04
CA ARG A 144 -13.08 -41.41 69.70
C ARG A 144 -12.41 -40.40 68.79
N LEU A 145 -12.59 -39.13 69.10
CA LEU A 145 -11.90 -38.05 68.39
C LEU A 145 -10.46 -37.95 68.93
N LEU A 146 -9.48 -37.74 68.06
CA LEU A 146 -8.07 -37.60 68.44
C LEU A 146 -7.86 -36.36 69.33
N HIS A 147 -8.55 -35.27 69.04
CA HIS A 147 -8.37 -33.99 69.72
C HIS A 147 -9.44 -33.70 70.79
N GLU A 148 -10.26 -34.68 71.20
CA GLU A 148 -11.15 -34.49 72.35
C GLU A 148 -10.36 -34.30 73.65
N GLN A 149 -10.90 -33.47 74.55
CA GLN A 149 -10.35 -33.24 75.89
C GLN A 149 -11.45 -33.34 76.94
N ILE A 150 -11.11 -33.70 78.18
CA ILE A 150 -12.07 -33.69 79.29
C ILE A 150 -12.11 -32.28 79.88
N ILE A 151 -13.22 -31.57 79.68
CA ILE A 151 -13.48 -30.25 80.25
C ILE A 151 -14.66 -30.38 81.21
N ASN A 152 -14.48 -30.05 82.49
CA ASN A 152 -15.52 -30.18 83.53
C ASN A 152 -16.21 -31.55 83.52
N ASN A 153 -15.43 -32.64 83.46
CA ASN A 153 -15.92 -34.03 83.40
C ASN A 153 -16.76 -34.38 82.15
N THR A 154 -16.69 -33.55 81.09
CA THR A 154 -17.39 -33.75 79.82
C THR A 154 -16.37 -33.87 78.68
N PRO A 155 -16.38 -34.96 77.90
CA PRO A 155 -15.61 -35.01 76.65
C PRO A 155 -16.03 -33.84 75.74
N THR A 156 -15.08 -33.02 75.35
CA THR A 156 -15.30 -31.82 74.55
C THR A 156 -14.31 -31.80 73.40
N TYR A 157 -14.83 -31.60 72.20
CA TYR A 157 -14.06 -31.38 70.99
C TYR A 157 -14.16 -29.90 70.60
N ASP A 158 -13.05 -29.18 70.72
CA ASP A 158 -12.95 -27.77 70.37
C ASP A 158 -12.13 -27.62 69.09
N MET A 159 -12.79 -27.24 68.00
CA MET A 159 -12.14 -27.07 66.70
C MET A 159 -11.02 -26.00 66.74
N LYS A 160 -11.00 -25.09 67.72
CA LYS A 160 -10.01 -24.01 67.82
C LYS A 160 -8.63 -24.47 68.30
N VAL A 161 -8.52 -25.68 68.87
CA VAL A 161 -7.25 -26.17 69.45
C VAL A 161 -6.34 -26.85 68.44
N HIS A 162 -6.82 -27.13 67.23
CA HIS A 162 -6.05 -27.72 66.14
C HIS A 162 -6.54 -27.21 64.77
N LYS A 163 -5.71 -27.44 63.75
CA LYS A 163 -6.03 -27.12 62.34
C LYS A 163 -6.36 -28.39 61.55
N GLY A 164 -6.99 -28.23 60.40
CA GLY A 164 -7.34 -29.35 59.52
C GLY A 164 -8.47 -30.25 60.04
N ASN A 165 -8.67 -31.38 59.35
CA ASN A 165 -9.70 -32.37 59.63
C ASN A 165 -9.54 -33.02 61.01
N GLU A 166 -10.63 -33.59 61.52
CA GLU A 166 -10.59 -34.33 62.78
C GLU A 166 -10.38 -35.82 62.54
N THR A 167 -9.33 -36.39 63.14
CA THR A 167 -9.07 -37.82 63.07
C THR A 167 -9.93 -38.57 64.08
N VAL A 168 -10.71 -39.53 63.60
CA VAL A 168 -11.41 -40.50 64.45
C VAL A 168 -10.46 -41.68 64.70
N LEU A 169 -10.14 -41.93 65.96
CA LEU A 169 -9.44 -43.11 66.42
C LEU A 169 -10.47 -44.24 66.56
N LEU A 170 -10.48 -45.18 65.63
CA LEU A 170 -11.38 -46.33 65.59
C LEU A 170 -10.59 -47.62 65.85
N PRO A 171 -10.62 -48.16 67.09
CA PRO A 171 -9.90 -49.39 67.43
C PRO A 171 -10.45 -50.61 66.67
N VAL A 172 -9.55 -51.45 66.15
CA VAL A 172 -9.89 -52.72 65.50
C VAL A 172 -10.08 -53.80 66.57
N HIS A 173 -11.16 -54.58 66.49
CA HIS A 173 -11.45 -55.57 67.52
C HIS A 173 -10.46 -56.76 67.48
N PRO A 174 -10.10 -57.38 68.62
CA PRO A 174 -9.02 -58.39 68.69
C PRO A 174 -9.19 -59.66 67.84
N LEU A 175 -10.38 -59.91 67.31
CA LEU A 175 -10.70 -61.08 66.49
C LEU A 175 -10.93 -60.74 65.00
N ALA A 176 -10.71 -59.48 64.62
CA ALA A 176 -10.88 -58.99 63.26
C ALA A 176 -9.89 -59.67 62.31
N LYS A 177 -10.25 -59.75 61.04
CA LYS A 177 -9.47 -60.40 59.98
C LYS A 177 -9.45 -59.55 58.73
N ALA A 178 -8.42 -59.77 57.91
CA ALA A 178 -8.39 -59.23 56.56
C ALA A 178 -9.67 -59.67 55.81
N GLY A 179 -10.35 -58.73 55.17
CA GLY A 179 -11.64 -58.94 54.51
C GLY A 179 -12.87 -58.54 55.34
N ASP A 180 -12.75 -58.34 56.65
CA ASP A 180 -13.86 -57.82 57.46
C ASP A 180 -14.17 -56.37 57.05
N LYS A 181 -15.45 -56.01 57.02
CA LYS A 181 -15.91 -54.67 56.62
C LYS A 181 -16.22 -53.81 57.84
N VAL A 182 -15.72 -52.57 57.84
CA VAL A 182 -15.89 -51.59 58.93
C VAL A 182 -16.77 -50.44 58.49
N TYR A 183 -17.62 -49.96 59.40
CA TYR A 183 -18.51 -48.82 59.22
C TYR A 183 -18.35 -47.88 60.41
N CYS A 184 -18.30 -46.58 60.14
CA CYS A 184 -18.22 -45.55 61.16
C CYS A 184 -18.98 -44.31 60.73
N THR A 185 -19.85 -43.81 61.61
CA THR A 185 -20.66 -42.61 61.35
C THR A 185 -20.52 -41.64 62.52
N ALA A 186 -20.52 -40.35 62.21
CA ALA A 186 -20.63 -39.28 63.17
C ALA A 186 -22.00 -38.64 63.05
N VAL A 187 -22.65 -38.34 64.17
CA VAL A 187 -23.96 -37.69 64.19
C VAL A 187 -23.92 -36.46 65.08
N THR A 188 -24.56 -35.39 64.60
CA THR A 188 -24.68 -34.11 65.30
C THR A 188 -26.13 -33.65 65.38
N GLN A 189 -26.39 -32.64 66.23
CA GLN A 189 -27.72 -32.03 66.39
C GLN A 189 -28.80 -33.05 66.75
N GLN A 190 -28.47 -33.98 67.65
CA GLN A 190 -29.39 -35.02 68.11
C GLN A 190 -30.53 -34.50 69.01
N ASP A 191 -30.66 -33.17 69.10
CA ASP A 191 -31.73 -32.46 69.79
C ASP A 191 -32.86 -32.02 68.85
N THR A 192 -32.74 -32.18 67.52
CA THR A 192 -33.78 -31.83 66.54
C THR A 192 -33.79 -32.81 65.37
N THR A 193 -34.95 -33.39 65.05
CA THR A 193 -35.09 -34.31 63.90
C THR A 193 -35.35 -33.55 62.59
N PRO A 194 -34.77 -33.96 61.45
CA PRO A 194 -33.85 -35.09 61.29
C PRO A 194 -32.44 -34.78 61.81
N TYR A 195 -31.77 -35.78 62.37
CA TYR A 195 -30.38 -35.65 62.81
C TYR A 195 -29.45 -35.51 61.62
N VAL A 196 -28.28 -34.89 61.85
CA VAL A 196 -27.32 -34.65 60.77
C VAL A 196 -26.13 -35.58 60.89
N PHE A 197 -26.05 -36.50 59.94
CA PHE A 197 -25.03 -37.56 59.88
C PHE A 197 -23.87 -37.18 58.95
N TYR A 198 -22.70 -37.73 59.26
CA TYR A 198 -21.52 -37.75 58.43
C TYR A 198 -20.99 -39.18 58.38
N THR A 199 -20.76 -39.68 57.18
CA THR A 199 -20.18 -41.00 56.97
C THR A 199 -18.66 -40.89 57.10
N VAL A 200 -18.12 -41.37 58.22
CA VAL A 200 -16.67 -41.34 58.50
C VAL A 200 -15.96 -42.42 57.70
N ILE A 201 -16.51 -43.64 57.74
CA ILE A 201 -16.09 -44.78 56.94
C ILE A 201 -17.35 -45.55 56.51
N TYR A 202 -17.40 -45.97 55.26
CA TYR A 202 -18.40 -46.91 54.78
C TYR A 202 -17.74 -48.04 54.00
N ASN A 203 -18.06 -49.29 54.37
CA ASN A 203 -17.62 -50.49 53.66
C ASN A 203 -16.09 -50.59 53.53
N HIS A 204 -15.33 -50.14 54.53
CA HIS A 204 -13.87 -50.27 54.53
C HIS A 204 -13.48 -51.72 54.78
N VAL A 205 -12.85 -52.35 53.79
CA VAL A 205 -12.38 -53.73 53.89
C VAL A 205 -11.01 -53.73 54.55
N LEU A 206 -10.89 -54.40 55.69
CA LEU A 206 -9.61 -54.52 56.39
C LEU A 206 -8.56 -55.24 55.55
N THR A 207 -7.37 -54.66 55.51
CA THR A 207 -6.15 -55.31 55.00
C THR A 207 -5.54 -56.25 56.05
N GLU A 208 -4.54 -57.06 55.66
CA GLU A 208 -3.80 -57.90 56.60
C GLU A 208 -3.07 -57.10 57.68
N GLU A 209 -2.57 -55.90 57.35
CA GLU A 209 -1.91 -55.01 58.31
C GLU A 209 -2.92 -54.43 59.31
N GLU A 210 -4.06 -53.94 58.82
CA GLU A 210 -5.09 -53.33 59.67
C GLU A 210 -5.78 -54.34 60.58
N ALA A 211 -5.83 -55.62 60.20
CA ALA A 211 -6.37 -56.70 61.02
C ALA A 211 -5.43 -57.15 62.17
N SER A 212 -4.28 -56.48 62.35
CA SER A 212 -3.34 -56.82 63.43
C SER A 212 -3.83 -56.39 64.82
N TRP A 213 -3.37 -57.12 65.84
CA TRP A 213 -3.77 -56.85 67.22
C TRP A 213 -3.36 -55.44 67.66
N GLY A 214 -4.33 -54.67 68.16
CA GLY A 214 -4.10 -53.30 68.65
C GLY A 214 -4.05 -52.22 67.57
N TYR A 215 -4.35 -52.56 66.31
CA TYR A 215 -4.44 -51.58 65.23
C TYR A 215 -5.59 -50.58 65.47
N ILE A 216 -5.37 -49.32 65.10
CA ILE A 216 -6.35 -48.25 65.21
C ILE A 216 -6.49 -47.60 63.84
N LEU A 217 -7.66 -47.73 63.22
CA LEU A 217 -8.02 -47.00 62.02
C LEU A 217 -8.10 -45.51 62.34
N LYS A 218 -7.62 -44.68 61.41
CA LYS A 218 -7.55 -43.22 61.57
C LYS A 218 -8.29 -42.47 60.45
N PRO A 219 -9.58 -42.75 60.19
CA PRO A 219 -10.35 -41.95 59.24
C PRO A 219 -10.57 -40.53 59.75
N GLU A 220 -11.03 -39.66 58.87
CA GLU A 220 -11.19 -38.24 59.15
C GLU A 220 -12.62 -37.75 58.96
N ILE A 221 -13.01 -36.78 59.78
CA ILE A 221 -14.19 -35.94 59.57
C ILE A 221 -13.71 -34.61 58.97
N ALA A 222 -14.27 -34.24 57.82
CA ALA A 222 -13.92 -33.01 57.14
C ALA A 222 -14.17 -31.79 58.05
N ARG A 223 -13.16 -30.95 58.23
CA ARG A 223 -13.29 -29.71 59.03
C ARG A 223 -14.35 -28.79 58.44
N GLY A 224 -14.44 -28.72 57.11
CA GLY A 224 -15.46 -27.92 56.41
C GLY A 224 -16.88 -28.32 56.78
N TRP A 225 -17.16 -29.62 56.84
CA TRP A 225 -18.47 -30.11 57.30
C TRP A 225 -18.76 -29.72 58.76
N LEU A 226 -17.75 -29.86 59.64
CA LEU A 226 -17.85 -29.50 61.06
C LEU A 226 -18.10 -27.98 61.27
N ALA A 227 -17.47 -27.13 60.46
CA ALA A 227 -17.61 -25.66 60.53
C ALA A 227 -19.05 -25.17 60.30
N ARG A 228 -19.89 -25.99 59.66
CA ARG A 228 -21.30 -25.69 59.35
C ARG A 228 -22.29 -26.21 60.39
N ARG A 229 -21.78 -26.89 61.44
CA ARG A 229 -22.60 -27.40 62.54
C ARG A 229 -22.99 -26.28 63.50
N LYS A 230 -23.97 -26.55 64.36
CA LYS A 230 -24.38 -25.61 65.42
C LYS A 230 -23.39 -25.72 66.58
N PRO A 231 -22.85 -24.61 67.11
CA PRO A 231 -21.95 -24.65 68.26
C PRO A 231 -22.67 -25.15 69.51
N TRP A 232 -21.91 -25.73 70.44
CA TRP A 232 -22.38 -26.26 71.74
C TRP A 232 -23.38 -27.42 71.65
N ARG A 233 -23.31 -28.21 70.57
CA ARG A 233 -24.13 -29.43 70.38
C ARG A 233 -23.31 -30.70 70.57
N SER A 234 -23.98 -31.85 70.61
CA SER A 234 -23.29 -33.14 70.68
C SER A 234 -22.74 -33.58 69.32
N LEU A 235 -21.58 -34.24 69.35
CA LEU A 235 -21.00 -35.03 68.27
C LEU A 235 -20.82 -36.47 68.79
N THR A 236 -21.58 -37.41 68.24
CA THR A 236 -21.59 -38.81 68.68
C THR A 236 -21.03 -39.70 67.58
N LEU A 237 -20.06 -40.56 67.93
CA LEU A 237 -19.49 -41.55 67.02
C LEU A 237 -20.13 -42.92 67.22
N GLN A 238 -20.38 -43.62 66.12
CA GLN A 238 -20.98 -44.94 66.09
C GLN A 238 -20.17 -45.81 65.12
N SER A 239 -19.89 -47.07 65.48
CA SER A 239 -19.20 -48.00 64.60
C SER A 239 -19.79 -49.40 64.64
N ALA A 240 -19.65 -50.11 63.53
CA ALA A 240 -20.09 -51.50 63.40
C ALA A 240 -19.22 -52.29 62.43
N TRP A 241 -19.30 -53.62 62.56
CA TRP A 241 -18.44 -54.56 61.84
C TRP A 241 -19.26 -55.62 61.11
N ILE A 242 -18.89 -55.98 59.90
CA ILE A 242 -19.41 -57.18 59.22
C ILE A 242 -18.25 -58.16 59.05
N THR A 243 -18.29 -59.23 59.83
CA THR A 243 -17.28 -60.31 59.84
C THR A 243 -17.73 -61.55 59.08
N SER A 244 -19.01 -61.63 58.71
CA SER A 244 -19.62 -62.76 58.00
C SER A 244 -19.25 -62.83 56.52
N GLY A 245 -18.84 -61.70 55.95
CA GLY A 245 -18.63 -61.54 54.50
C GLY A 245 -19.92 -61.29 53.71
N LEU A 246 -21.07 -61.15 54.38
CA LEU A 246 -22.32 -60.74 53.73
C LEU A 246 -22.25 -59.29 53.24
N GLU A 247 -23.10 -58.93 52.29
CA GLU A 247 -23.24 -57.54 51.86
C GLU A 247 -23.93 -56.69 52.92
N ALA A 248 -23.58 -55.40 52.96
CA ALA A 248 -24.18 -54.45 53.86
C ALA A 248 -25.66 -54.25 53.53
N GLU A 249 -26.53 -54.41 54.52
CA GLU A 249 -27.94 -54.11 54.36
C GLU A 249 -28.20 -52.61 54.63
N PRO A 250 -29.31 -52.04 54.12
CA PRO A 250 -29.72 -50.69 54.48
C PRO A 250 -29.83 -50.52 56.00
N PRO A 251 -29.62 -49.30 56.53
CA PRO A 251 -29.80 -49.02 57.95
C PRO A 251 -31.20 -49.43 58.44
N ALA A 252 -31.31 -49.79 59.71
CA ALA A 252 -32.57 -50.22 60.28
C ALA A 252 -33.62 -49.10 60.22
N GLU A 253 -34.84 -49.41 59.79
CA GLU A 253 -35.97 -48.49 59.88
C GLU A 253 -36.41 -48.40 61.35
N ILE A 254 -35.88 -47.41 62.07
CA ILE A 254 -36.15 -47.16 63.49
C ILE A 254 -36.57 -45.71 63.71
N ASP A 255 -37.14 -45.43 64.90
CA ASP A 255 -37.52 -44.07 65.27
C ASP A 255 -36.32 -43.10 65.13
N PRO A 256 -36.53 -41.87 64.61
CA PRO A 256 -35.45 -40.91 64.36
C PRO A 256 -34.53 -40.65 65.56
N HIS A 257 -35.04 -40.78 66.79
CA HIS A 257 -34.23 -40.59 68.00
C HIS A 257 -33.21 -41.72 68.25
N LEU A 258 -33.45 -42.90 67.70
CA LEU A 258 -32.58 -44.08 67.80
C LEU A 258 -31.77 -44.32 66.51
N GLU A 259 -32.06 -43.55 65.45
CA GLU A 259 -31.51 -43.71 64.10
C GLU A 259 -29.97 -43.84 64.12
N THR A 260 -29.50 -44.85 63.40
CA THR A 260 -28.10 -44.99 63.00
C THR A 260 -28.05 -45.09 61.48
N ARG A 261 -26.93 -44.64 60.88
CA ARG A 261 -26.66 -44.85 59.45
C ARG A 261 -25.78 -46.08 59.20
N LEU A 262 -25.64 -46.94 60.22
CA LEU A 262 -24.89 -48.19 60.16
C LEU A 262 -25.75 -49.28 59.50
N PRO A 263 -25.15 -50.25 58.77
CA PRO A 263 -25.88 -51.38 58.20
C PRO A 263 -26.59 -52.18 59.30
N ARG A 264 -27.86 -52.54 59.09
CA ARG A 264 -28.65 -53.25 60.11
C ARG A 264 -28.08 -54.64 60.49
N ASN A 265 -27.35 -55.28 59.58
CA ASN A 265 -26.70 -56.57 59.78
C ASN A 265 -25.25 -56.46 60.29
N ALA A 266 -24.76 -55.24 60.57
CA ALA A 266 -23.45 -55.04 61.14
C ALA A 266 -23.48 -55.16 62.68
N LEU A 267 -22.40 -55.69 63.23
CA LEU A 267 -22.17 -55.88 64.66
C LEU A 267 -21.80 -54.52 65.29
N GLU A 268 -22.80 -53.81 65.82
CA GLU A 268 -22.63 -52.48 66.42
C GLU A 268 -21.87 -52.56 67.76
N VAL A 269 -20.86 -51.69 67.89
CA VAL A 269 -20.23 -51.38 69.18
C VAL A 269 -21.25 -50.62 70.04
N GLN A 270 -21.73 -51.27 71.10
CA GLN A 270 -22.88 -50.78 71.88
C GLN A 270 -22.60 -49.44 72.60
N LEU A 271 -21.34 -49.18 72.97
CA LEU A 271 -20.97 -47.92 73.59
C LEU A 271 -20.76 -46.84 72.52
N ARG A 272 -21.65 -45.84 72.52
CA ARG A 272 -21.55 -44.66 71.65
C ARG A 272 -20.83 -43.54 72.39
N ARG A 273 -19.72 -43.06 71.83
CA ARG A 273 -18.95 -41.99 72.46
C ARG A 273 -19.43 -40.63 71.98
N THR A 274 -19.82 -39.77 72.91
CA THR A 274 -20.34 -38.42 72.65
C THR A 274 -19.42 -37.36 73.23
N ALA A 275 -19.12 -36.33 72.43
CA ALA A 275 -18.41 -35.14 72.86
C ALA A 275 -19.25 -33.87 72.64
N ALA A 276 -19.07 -32.85 73.48
CA ALA A 276 -19.57 -31.50 73.22
C ALA A 276 -18.73 -30.85 72.11
N LEU A 277 -19.38 -30.27 71.11
CA LEU A 277 -18.75 -29.67 69.92
C LEU A 277 -18.69 -28.15 70.04
N ILE A 278 -17.49 -27.58 70.07
CA ILE A 278 -17.25 -26.14 69.89
C ILE A 278 -16.83 -25.92 68.43
N VAL A 279 -17.69 -25.23 67.68
CA VAL A 279 -17.51 -25.00 66.24
C VAL A 279 -16.61 -23.78 66.01
N ASP A 280 -15.67 -23.94 65.09
CA ASP A 280 -14.92 -22.84 64.48
C ASP A 280 -15.46 -22.63 63.05
N PRO A 281 -16.26 -21.58 62.81
CA PRO A 281 -17.04 -21.45 61.59
C PRO A 281 -16.25 -20.79 60.44
N GLY A 282 -14.91 -20.81 60.48
CA GLY A 282 -14.06 -20.31 59.39
C GLY A 282 -13.51 -21.45 58.55
N LEU A 283 -13.52 -21.28 57.22
CA LEU A 283 -12.75 -22.15 56.34
C LEU A 283 -11.29 -21.72 56.33
N GLU A 284 -10.40 -22.66 56.58
CA GLU A 284 -8.96 -22.45 56.44
C GLU A 284 -8.61 -22.48 54.93
N ASN A 285 -7.91 -21.45 54.43
CA ASN A 285 -7.36 -21.39 53.07
C ASN A 285 -8.39 -21.32 51.92
N LEU A 286 -9.31 -20.35 51.95
CA LEU A 286 -10.20 -20.09 50.81
C LEU A 286 -9.38 -19.86 49.50
N PRO A 287 -9.70 -20.55 48.39
CA PRO A 287 -9.05 -20.29 47.12
C PRO A 287 -9.49 -18.93 46.55
N PRO A 288 -8.63 -18.20 45.81
CA PRO A 288 -9.06 -17.01 45.09
C PRO A 288 -10.01 -17.41 43.95
N PRO A 289 -10.97 -16.56 43.54
CA PRO A 289 -11.81 -16.83 42.39
C PRO A 289 -10.97 -16.99 41.12
N HIS A 290 -11.56 -17.68 40.15
CA HIS A 290 -10.95 -17.94 38.86
C HIS A 290 -11.93 -17.57 37.74
N LEU A 291 -11.47 -16.71 36.84
CA LEU A 291 -12.14 -16.47 35.57
C LEU A 291 -11.62 -17.52 34.58
N ARG A 292 -12.48 -18.42 34.11
CA ARG A 292 -12.09 -19.55 33.25
C ARG A 292 -11.31 -19.14 32.00
N GLN A 293 -11.57 -17.94 31.47
CA GLN A 293 -10.94 -17.37 30.28
C GLN A 293 -9.61 -16.66 30.55
N SER A 294 -9.19 -16.54 31.81
CA SER A 294 -7.91 -15.95 32.19
C SER A 294 -6.83 -17.03 32.38
N VAL A 295 -5.56 -16.65 32.25
CA VAL A 295 -4.42 -17.54 32.43
C VAL A 295 -3.29 -16.83 33.17
N SER A 296 -2.54 -17.58 33.98
CA SER A 296 -1.31 -17.08 34.59
C SER A 296 -0.17 -17.08 33.57
N TYR A 297 0.44 -15.91 33.34
CA TYR A 297 1.59 -15.70 32.46
C TYR A 297 2.58 -14.75 33.17
N ASN A 298 3.85 -15.16 33.30
CA ASN A 298 4.88 -14.41 34.02
C ASN A 298 4.46 -13.98 35.45
N ASP A 299 3.91 -14.92 36.22
CA ASP A 299 3.42 -14.71 37.60
C ASP A 299 2.27 -13.69 37.74
N GLU A 300 1.67 -13.23 36.63
CA GLU A 300 0.48 -12.38 36.60
C GLU A 300 -0.67 -13.09 35.90
N TRP A 301 -1.91 -12.81 36.29
CA TRP A 301 -3.07 -13.30 35.55
C TRP A 301 -3.42 -12.33 34.44
N CYS A 302 -3.58 -12.85 33.23
CA CYS A 302 -3.93 -12.06 32.06
C CYS A 302 -5.23 -12.56 31.45
N LEU A 303 -6.03 -11.64 30.92
CA LEU A 303 -7.22 -11.93 30.14
C LEU A 303 -7.04 -11.40 28.72
N ASN A 304 -7.15 -12.30 27.74
CA ASN A 304 -7.36 -11.92 26.34
C ASN A 304 -8.87 -11.64 26.13
N PRO A 305 -9.28 -10.39 25.82
CA PRO A 305 -10.68 -10.04 25.60
C PRO A 305 -11.36 -10.85 24.48
N GLU A 306 -10.61 -11.38 23.51
CA GLU A 306 -11.18 -12.22 22.46
C GLU A 306 -11.93 -13.44 23.02
N LEU A 307 -11.58 -13.90 24.23
CA LEU A 307 -12.23 -15.04 24.89
C LEU A 307 -13.51 -14.66 25.66
N THR A 308 -13.80 -13.37 25.85
CA THR A 308 -14.93 -12.89 26.68
C THR A 308 -15.84 -11.90 25.96
N GLN A 309 -15.84 -11.87 24.63
CA GLN A 309 -16.80 -11.08 23.85
C GLN A 309 -18.27 -11.43 24.18
N GLN A 310 -18.54 -12.69 24.54
CA GLN A 310 -19.86 -13.19 24.99
C GLN A 310 -19.98 -13.31 26.52
N GLY A 311 -19.01 -12.78 27.25
CA GLY A 311 -18.92 -12.84 28.71
C GLY A 311 -17.99 -13.93 29.21
N GLY A 312 -17.65 -13.84 30.50
CA GLY A 312 -16.76 -14.75 31.21
C GLY A 312 -17.50 -15.67 32.18
N ASP A 313 -16.84 -16.74 32.60
CA ASP A 313 -17.32 -17.65 33.65
C ASP A 313 -16.41 -17.52 34.87
N VAL A 314 -16.94 -16.98 35.97
CA VAL A 314 -16.21 -16.81 37.24
C VAL A 314 -16.67 -17.89 38.21
N ASN A 315 -15.71 -18.62 38.77
CA ASN A 315 -15.98 -19.66 39.75
C ASN A 315 -14.99 -19.63 40.91
N ALA A 316 -15.30 -20.38 41.97
CA ALA A 316 -14.40 -20.64 43.08
C ALA A 316 -13.92 -22.10 43.04
N SER A 317 -13.06 -22.41 42.07
CA SER A 317 -12.49 -23.77 41.92
C SER A 317 -11.80 -24.23 43.20
N ASN A 318 -12.07 -25.47 43.60
CA ASN A 318 -11.53 -26.13 44.81
C ASN A 318 -12.02 -25.53 46.14
N LEU A 319 -13.09 -24.72 46.13
CA LEU A 319 -13.78 -24.35 47.37
C LEU A 319 -14.51 -25.59 47.92
N ASP A 320 -14.31 -25.91 49.19
CA ASP A 320 -15.02 -26.98 49.90
C ASP A 320 -16.45 -26.50 50.24
N THR A 321 -17.41 -26.86 49.39
CA THR A 321 -18.81 -26.43 49.43
C THR A 321 -19.74 -27.52 49.94
N TYR A 322 -20.78 -27.11 50.66
CA TYR A 322 -21.84 -27.99 51.17
C TYR A 322 -23.20 -27.38 50.86
N ALA A 323 -24.22 -28.23 50.82
CA ALA A 323 -25.61 -27.79 50.62
C ALA A 323 -25.96 -26.62 51.55
N ASP A 324 -26.71 -25.67 51.00
CA ASP A 324 -27.17 -24.41 51.61
C ASP A 324 -26.09 -23.32 51.81
N ASP A 325 -24.82 -23.55 51.46
CA ASP A 325 -23.83 -22.46 51.42
C ASP A 325 -24.23 -21.38 50.40
N GLN A 326 -24.05 -20.11 50.75
CA GLN A 326 -24.25 -18.99 49.83
C GLN A 326 -22.91 -18.37 49.43
N VAL A 327 -22.64 -18.30 48.13
CA VAL A 327 -21.41 -17.74 47.55
C VAL A 327 -21.74 -16.58 46.62
N CYS A 328 -21.33 -15.37 46.97
CA CYS A 328 -21.58 -14.15 46.18
C CYS A 328 -20.29 -13.62 45.58
N PHE A 329 -20.26 -13.39 44.27
CA PHE A 329 -19.07 -12.92 43.55
C PHE A 329 -19.13 -11.43 43.26
N TYR A 330 -17.96 -10.80 43.22
CA TYR A 330 -17.80 -9.37 42.98
C TYR A 330 -16.65 -9.09 42.02
N ALA A 331 -16.80 -8.02 41.23
CA ALA A 331 -15.77 -7.45 40.39
C ALA A 331 -15.48 -6.01 40.84
N SER A 332 -14.21 -5.63 40.91
CA SER A 332 -13.77 -4.29 41.32
C SER A 332 -12.44 -3.91 40.69
N GLY A 333 -12.06 -2.63 40.80
CA GLY A 333 -10.70 -2.16 40.54
C GLY A 333 -10.58 -0.65 40.64
N ALA A 334 -9.51 -0.07 40.10
CA ALA A 334 -9.27 1.37 40.20
C ALA A 334 -10.39 2.17 39.51
N GLY A 335 -11.12 2.99 40.28
CA GLY A 335 -12.25 3.78 39.77
C GLY A 335 -13.53 2.98 39.51
N TYR A 336 -13.55 1.68 39.83
CA TYR A 336 -14.71 0.80 39.68
C TYR A 336 -14.98 0.07 40.99
N GLY A 337 -16.02 0.51 41.72
CA GLY A 337 -16.39 -0.06 43.01
C GLY A 337 -16.79 -1.54 42.92
N PRO A 338 -16.90 -2.25 44.06
CA PRO A 338 -17.32 -3.65 44.07
C PRO A 338 -18.74 -3.81 43.51
N GLN A 339 -18.82 -4.38 42.33
CA GLN A 339 -20.06 -4.70 41.62
C GLN A 339 -20.38 -6.17 41.82
N SER A 340 -21.61 -6.47 42.25
CA SER A 340 -22.07 -7.87 42.37
C SER A 340 -22.21 -8.50 40.99
N LEU A 341 -21.66 -9.71 40.83
CA LEU A 341 -21.83 -10.57 39.66
C LEU A 341 -22.96 -11.60 39.86
N GLY A 342 -23.53 -11.68 41.07
CA GLY A 342 -24.55 -12.64 41.47
C GLY A 342 -24.13 -13.52 42.64
N CYS A 343 -25.12 -14.19 43.24
CA CYS A 343 -24.94 -15.15 44.33
C CYS A 343 -25.45 -16.53 43.91
N VAL A 344 -24.75 -17.57 44.34
CA VAL A 344 -25.10 -18.97 44.13
C VAL A 344 -25.39 -19.61 45.48
N THR A 345 -26.52 -20.31 45.60
CA THR A 345 -26.79 -21.19 46.76
C THR A 345 -26.46 -22.61 46.35
N ILE A 346 -25.65 -23.30 47.13
CA ILE A 346 -25.17 -24.66 46.85
C ILE A 346 -26.32 -25.66 47.09
N GLU A 347 -26.66 -26.46 46.08
CA GLU A 347 -27.74 -27.45 46.17
C GLU A 347 -27.25 -28.78 46.77
N ASN A 348 -26.09 -29.27 46.34
CA ASN A 348 -25.49 -30.51 46.81
C ASN A 348 -24.05 -30.31 47.27
N ASP A 349 -23.61 -31.14 48.22
CA ASP A 349 -22.23 -31.13 48.70
C ASP A 349 -21.24 -31.31 47.53
N GLY A 350 -20.27 -30.41 47.44
CA GLY A 350 -19.25 -30.38 46.38
C GLY A 350 -19.63 -29.64 45.10
N ASP A 351 -20.85 -29.08 44.95
CA ASP A 351 -21.21 -28.29 43.76
C ASP A 351 -20.34 -27.04 43.63
N GLN A 352 -19.94 -26.69 42.40
CA GLN A 352 -19.08 -25.54 42.13
C GLN A 352 -19.89 -24.25 41.88
N PRO A 353 -19.71 -23.20 42.69
CA PRO A 353 -20.40 -21.94 42.47
C PRO A 353 -19.82 -21.22 41.24
N THR A 354 -20.68 -20.90 40.28
CA THR A 354 -20.29 -20.23 39.02
C THR A 354 -21.27 -19.09 38.70
N VAL A 355 -20.76 -17.94 38.28
CA VAL A 355 -21.53 -16.79 37.78
C VAL A 355 -20.97 -16.27 36.46
N LYS A 356 -21.79 -15.50 35.72
CA LYS A 356 -21.38 -14.85 34.47
C LYS A 356 -20.77 -13.48 34.73
N LEU A 357 -19.62 -13.22 34.12
CA LEU A 357 -19.01 -11.89 34.03
C LEU A 357 -19.46 -11.22 32.72
N SER A 358 -20.14 -10.08 32.81
CA SER A 358 -20.61 -9.35 31.63
C SER A 358 -19.44 -8.84 30.76
N PRO A 359 -19.55 -8.90 29.41
CA PRO A 359 -18.57 -8.28 28.51
C PRO A 359 -18.33 -6.81 28.81
N CYS A 360 -19.36 -6.07 29.24
CA CYS A 360 -19.22 -4.64 29.51
C CYS A 360 -18.45 -4.36 30.79
N ILE A 361 -18.46 -5.28 31.77
CA ILE A 361 -17.56 -5.18 32.92
C ILE A 361 -16.12 -5.37 32.44
N VAL A 362 -15.85 -6.38 31.60
CA VAL A 362 -14.51 -6.60 31.03
C VAL A 362 -14.01 -5.37 30.28
N ALA A 363 -14.87 -4.74 29.47
CA ALA A 363 -14.52 -3.55 28.70
C ALA A 363 -14.12 -2.34 29.58
N CYS A 364 -14.61 -2.25 30.82
CA CYS A 364 -14.18 -1.21 31.77
C CYS A 364 -12.71 -1.33 32.17
N PHE A 365 -12.13 -2.51 32.01
CA PHE A 365 -10.80 -2.83 32.49
C PHE A 365 -9.77 -2.97 31.36
N PHE A 366 -10.07 -2.63 30.11
CA PHE A 366 -9.06 -2.67 29.05
C PHE A 366 -7.81 -1.87 29.43
N ASN A 367 -6.65 -2.55 29.39
CA ASN A 367 -5.35 -2.06 29.85
C ASN A 367 -5.30 -1.68 31.35
N LYS A 368 -6.17 -2.28 32.17
CA LYS A 368 -6.29 -2.06 33.62
C LYS A 368 -6.48 -3.40 34.35
N PRO A 369 -6.12 -3.48 35.64
CA PRO A 369 -6.36 -4.68 36.44
C PRO A 369 -7.84 -4.78 36.87
N LEU A 370 -8.45 -5.93 36.60
CA LEU A 370 -9.74 -6.38 37.15
C LEU A 370 -9.49 -7.24 38.39
N THR A 371 -10.07 -6.89 39.52
CA THR A 371 -10.03 -7.69 40.74
C THR A 371 -11.34 -8.46 40.92
N LEU A 372 -11.23 -9.78 41.14
CA LEU A 372 -12.35 -10.65 41.48
C LEU A 372 -12.23 -11.12 42.93
N THR A 373 -13.36 -11.13 43.63
CA THR A 373 -13.51 -11.69 44.98
C THR A 373 -14.83 -12.44 45.10
N TYR A 374 -14.97 -13.26 46.14
CA TYR A 374 -16.27 -13.75 46.58
C TYR A 374 -16.37 -13.74 48.11
N THR A 375 -17.61 -13.78 48.60
CA THR A 375 -17.93 -14.03 50.00
C THR A 375 -18.65 -15.36 50.13
N VAL A 376 -18.31 -16.13 51.16
CA VAL A 376 -19.03 -17.35 51.55
C VAL A 376 -19.76 -17.13 52.87
N GLN A 377 -21.02 -17.56 52.92
CA GLN A 377 -21.86 -17.55 54.12
C GLN A 377 -22.41 -18.95 54.38
N PHE A 378 -22.33 -19.40 55.64
CA PHE A 378 -22.83 -20.72 56.06
C PHE A 378 -24.26 -20.61 56.62
N PRO A 379 -25.08 -21.67 56.52
CA PRO A 379 -26.50 -21.63 56.91
C PRO A 379 -26.79 -21.25 58.37
N ASN A 380 -25.84 -21.54 59.28
CA ASN A 380 -25.99 -21.31 60.72
C ASN A 380 -25.06 -20.19 61.24
N ASN A 381 -24.50 -19.37 60.35
CA ASN A 381 -23.59 -18.28 60.70
C ASN A 381 -24.02 -16.97 60.02
N GLU A 382 -24.16 -15.91 60.80
CA GLU A 382 -24.46 -14.56 60.29
C GLU A 382 -23.23 -13.87 59.66
N GLY A 383 -22.02 -14.37 59.95
CA GLY A 383 -20.78 -13.85 59.39
C GLY A 383 -20.48 -14.39 57.98
N PHE A 384 -20.09 -13.49 57.09
CA PHE A 384 -19.49 -13.84 55.79
C PHE A 384 -17.97 -13.87 55.88
N GLN A 385 -17.34 -14.80 55.14
CA GLN A 385 -15.90 -14.87 54.99
C GLN A 385 -15.51 -14.47 53.56
N SER A 386 -14.59 -13.52 53.43
CA SER A 386 -14.09 -13.06 52.12
C SER A 386 -12.97 -13.95 51.60
N SER A 387 -12.98 -14.21 50.29
CA SER A 387 -11.88 -14.86 49.60
C SER A 387 -10.65 -13.96 49.51
N PRO A 388 -9.45 -14.53 49.26
CA PRO A 388 -8.35 -13.77 48.69
C PRO A 388 -8.74 -13.14 47.34
N GLU A 389 -8.08 -12.04 47.01
CA GLU A 389 -8.28 -11.35 45.73
C GLU A 389 -7.62 -12.09 44.57
N ARG A 390 -8.28 -12.08 43.41
CA ARG A 390 -7.67 -12.43 42.12
C ARG A 390 -7.57 -11.17 41.26
N VAL A 391 -6.36 -10.67 41.05
CA VAL A 391 -6.10 -9.54 40.14
C VAL A 391 -5.77 -10.07 38.75
N ILE A 392 -6.44 -9.57 37.72
CA ILE A 392 -6.34 -10.00 36.32
C ILE A 392 -6.06 -8.77 35.46
N ASN A 393 -4.92 -8.74 34.78
CA ASN A 393 -4.57 -7.72 33.80
C ASN A 393 -5.37 -7.97 32.51
N VAL A 394 -6.31 -7.09 32.19
CA VAL A 394 -7.15 -7.23 31.00
C VAL A 394 -6.48 -6.51 29.83
N LEU A 395 -6.19 -7.24 28.76
CA LEU A 395 -5.59 -6.68 27.55
C LEU A 395 -6.60 -5.85 26.77
N VAL A 396 -6.16 -5.18 25.71
CA VAL A 396 -7.04 -4.45 24.77
C VAL A 396 -7.39 -5.40 23.61
N PRO A 397 -8.65 -5.46 23.15
CA PRO A 397 -9.02 -6.26 21.98
C PRO A 397 -8.38 -5.71 20.71
N GLN A 398 -8.35 -6.51 19.65
CA GLN A 398 -7.90 -6.02 18.34
C GLN A 398 -9.02 -5.20 17.68
N PHE A 399 -8.72 -3.94 17.38
CA PHE A 399 -9.66 -3.06 16.68
C PHE A 399 -9.43 -3.07 15.16
N ALA A 400 -10.52 -3.04 14.39
CA ALA A 400 -10.48 -2.84 12.95
C ALA A 400 -9.97 -1.43 12.61
N ARG A 401 -9.49 -1.23 11.38
CA ARG A 401 -9.15 0.12 10.90
C ARG A 401 -10.39 0.86 10.44
N ALA A 402 -10.38 2.18 10.61
CA ALA A 402 -11.32 3.06 9.92
C ALA A 402 -10.96 3.11 8.42
N ASP A 403 -11.94 3.41 7.58
CA ASP A 403 -11.78 3.51 6.13
C ASP A 403 -12.53 4.71 5.55
N VAL A 404 -12.26 5.05 4.30
CA VAL A 404 -13.00 6.06 3.52
C VAL A 404 -13.64 5.36 2.33
N GLU A 405 -14.97 5.40 2.23
CA GLU A 405 -15.73 4.67 1.20
C GLU A 405 -15.34 5.06 -0.23
N GLU A 406 -15.06 6.35 -0.46
CA GLU A 406 -14.62 6.88 -1.75
C GLU A 406 -13.13 6.62 -2.07
N ALA A 407 -12.36 6.01 -1.16
CA ALA A 407 -10.96 5.69 -1.43
C ALA A 407 -10.84 4.50 -2.39
N THR A 408 -9.98 4.61 -3.41
CA THR A 408 -9.62 3.50 -4.30
C THR A 408 -8.14 3.18 -4.12
N ASN A 409 -7.82 1.96 -3.67
CA ASN A 409 -6.45 1.53 -3.37
C ASN A 409 -5.68 2.51 -2.44
N GLY A 410 -6.36 3.07 -1.43
CA GLY A 410 -5.77 4.02 -0.48
C GLY A 410 -5.67 5.47 -1.00
N VAL A 411 -6.19 5.76 -2.19
CA VAL A 411 -6.21 7.12 -2.75
C VAL A 411 -7.62 7.71 -2.63
N VAL A 412 -7.73 8.87 -1.99
CA VAL A 412 -8.95 9.70 -2.00
C VAL A 412 -8.80 10.73 -3.11
N ASP A 413 -9.35 10.42 -4.28
CA ASP A 413 -9.29 11.30 -5.46
C ASP A 413 -10.54 12.17 -5.56
N LEU A 414 -10.37 13.47 -5.29
CA LEU A 414 -11.46 14.45 -5.34
C LEU A 414 -12.04 14.63 -6.76
N ASN A 415 -11.43 14.09 -7.81
CA ASN A 415 -11.98 14.11 -9.16
C ASN A 415 -13.07 13.05 -9.39
N THR A 416 -13.13 12.02 -8.54
CA THR A 416 -14.05 10.89 -8.72
C THR A 416 -15.41 11.08 -8.04
N PHE A 417 -15.52 12.05 -7.14
CA PHE A 417 -16.76 12.37 -6.43
C PHE A 417 -16.85 13.88 -6.19
N SER A 418 -18.07 14.44 -6.14
CA SER A 418 -18.30 15.89 -5.97
C SER A 418 -18.91 16.28 -4.61
N ARG A 419 -19.26 15.28 -3.78
CA ARG A 419 -19.90 15.44 -2.47
C ARG A 419 -18.91 15.24 -1.32
N ALA A 420 -19.41 15.25 -0.07
CA ALA A 420 -18.64 14.80 1.09
C ALA A 420 -18.24 13.32 0.94
N ALA A 421 -17.07 12.95 1.44
CA ALA A 421 -16.67 11.54 1.54
C ALA A 421 -17.29 10.90 2.79
N THR A 422 -17.34 9.58 2.87
CA THR A 422 -17.90 8.83 3.99
C THR A 422 -16.78 8.09 4.72
N ALA A 423 -16.50 8.49 5.96
CA ALA A 423 -15.64 7.72 6.86
C ALA A 423 -16.44 6.59 7.48
N ILE A 424 -15.91 5.37 7.41
CA ILE A 424 -16.55 4.17 7.93
C ILE A 424 -15.67 3.47 8.96
N VAL A 425 -16.29 2.88 9.98
CA VAL A 425 -15.64 2.00 10.95
C VAL A 425 -16.48 0.73 11.07
N PRO A 426 -15.94 -0.45 10.74
CA PRO A 426 -16.64 -1.71 10.92
C PRO A 426 -17.03 -1.93 12.39
N VAL A 427 -18.07 -2.74 12.65
CA VAL A 427 -18.43 -3.15 14.02
C VAL A 427 -17.20 -3.75 14.71
N TRP A 428 -16.85 -3.22 15.87
CA TRP A 428 -15.70 -3.66 16.65
C TRP A 428 -16.12 -4.55 17.83
N ALA A 429 -15.16 -5.32 18.35
CA ALA A 429 -15.38 -6.11 19.56
C ALA A 429 -15.79 -5.19 20.72
N TYR A 430 -16.82 -5.58 21.47
CA TYR A 430 -17.41 -4.80 22.57
C TYR A 430 -18.09 -3.48 22.18
N ALA A 431 -18.49 -3.29 20.91
CA ALA A 431 -19.22 -2.10 20.48
C ALA A 431 -20.46 -1.80 21.33
N GLU A 432 -21.19 -2.84 21.75
CA GLU A 432 -22.35 -2.73 22.66
C GLU A 432 -22.04 -2.00 23.98
N CYS A 433 -20.80 -2.09 24.44
CA CYS A 433 -20.32 -1.52 25.70
C CYS A 433 -19.64 -0.15 25.54
N SER A 434 -19.52 0.35 24.30
CA SER A 434 -18.92 1.65 24.02
C SER A 434 -19.85 2.79 24.41
N ASN A 435 -19.25 3.91 24.86
CA ASN A 435 -19.98 5.08 25.34
C ASN A 435 -19.79 6.27 24.40
N ARG A 436 -18.57 6.81 24.26
CA ARG A 436 -18.30 7.98 23.42
C ARG A 436 -17.24 7.67 22.37
N CYS A 437 -17.32 8.31 21.22
CA CYS A 437 -16.35 8.18 20.14
C CYS A 437 -15.85 9.52 19.61
N TRP A 438 -14.67 9.45 19.00
CA TRP A 438 -13.98 10.53 18.30
C TRP A 438 -13.51 10.02 16.96
N MET A 439 -13.52 10.91 15.98
CA MET A 439 -13.00 10.63 14.64
C MET A 439 -12.39 11.92 14.10
N TRP A 440 -11.19 11.85 13.56
CA TRP A 440 -10.51 13.01 13.00
C TRP A 440 -9.59 12.61 11.87
N ILE A 441 -9.31 13.56 10.99
CA ILE A 441 -8.23 13.45 10.02
C ILE A 441 -7.05 14.32 10.44
N SER A 442 -5.84 13.86 10.16
CA SER A 442 -4.61 14.63 10.33
C SER A 442 -3.75 14.55 9.06
N GLY A 443 -3.08 15.64 8.69
CA GLY A 443 -2.26 15.72 7.48
C GLY A 443 -1.55 17.06 7.39
N GLU A 444 -1.16 17.48 6.19
CA GLU A 444 -0.48 18.76 5.94
C GLU A 444 -1.29 19.65 4.99
N ARG A 445 -1.11 20.96 5.10
CA ARG A 445 -1.57 21.94 4.11
C ARG A 445 -0.53 22.15 3.02
N GLU A 446 -0.92 22.82 1.93
CA GLU A 446 -0.03 23.10 0.79
C GLU A 446 1.26 23.86 1.20
N ASP A 447 1.16 24.74 2.21
CA ASP A 447 2.30 25.49 2.79
C ASP A 447 3.22 24.65 3.71
N GLY A 448 2.88 23.37 3.95
CA GLY A 448 3.61 22.45 4.82
C GLY A 448 3.22 22.54 6.30
N SER A 449 2.26 23.39 6.69
CA SER A 449 1.76 23.42 8.06
C SER A 449 0.87 22.22 8.37
N ALA A 450 0.95 21.71 9.60
CA ALA A 450 0.10 20.61 10.05
C ALA A 450 -1.39 21.01 10.06
N TYR A 451 -2.24 20.08 9.66
CA TYR A 451 -3.69 20.24 9.62
C TYR A 451 -4.38 19.09 10.35
N ARG A 452 -5.44 19.44 11.10
CA ARG A 452 -6.33 18.50 11.78
C ARG A 452 -7.76 18.97 11.63
N PHE A 453 -8.67 18.03 11.40
CA PHE A 453 -10.10 18.28 11.42
C PHE A 453 -10.82 17.17 12.18
N ASP A 454 -11.53 17.54 13.24
CA ASP A 454 -12.34 16.61 14.05
C ASP A 454 -13.72 16.43 13.40
N ILE A 455 -13.97 15.23 12.88
CA ILE A 455 -15.25 14.81 12.28
C ILE A 455 -16.27 14.53 13.39
N LEU A 456 -15.83 13.84 14.45
CA LEU A 456 -16.62 13.57 15.66
C LEU A 456 -15.79 13.95 16.90
N SER A 457 -16.44 14.59 17.87
CA SER A 457 -15.82 14.96 19.14
C SER A 457 -16.74 14.62 20.32
N ALA A 458 -16.34 13.62 21.10
CA ALA A 458 -17.07 13.12 22.27
C ALA A 458 -18.55 12.83 21.98
N VAL A 459 -18.83 12.21 20.84
CA VAL A 459 -20.19 11.88 20.39
C VAL A 459 -20.60 10.54 21.03
N PRO A 460 -21.80 10.42 21.61
CA PRO A 460 -22.29 9.13 22.09
C PRO A 460 -22.39 8.09 20.97
N VAL A 461 -21.92 6.87 21.22
CA VAL A 461 -22.07 5.76 20.27
C VAL A 461 -23.53 5.32 20.28
N SER A 462 -24.25 5.62 19.18
CA SER A 462 -25.66 5.26 19.05
C SER A 462 -25.88 3.75 18.95
N ASP A 463 -27.07 3.26 19.30
CA ASP A 463 -27.41 1.83 19.17
C ASP A 463 -27.28 1.32 17.73
N ALA A 464 -27.56 2.16 16.74
CA ALA A 464 -27.32 1.82 15.34
C ALA A 464 -25.82 1.63 15.06
N TRP A 465 -24.94 2.49 15.58
CA TRP A 465 -23.49 2.34 15.37
C TRP A 465 -22.91 1.11 16.07
N LYS A 466 -23.51 0.66 17.17
CA LYS A 466 -23.12 -0.57 17.85
C LYS A 466 -23.44 -1.82 17.01
N ASP A 467 -24.56 -1.80 16.29
CA ASP A 467 -25.04 -2.92 15.47
C ASP A 467 -24.39 -3.00 14.06
N ARG A 468 -24.18 -1.86 13.39
CA ARG A 468 -23.70 -1.81 11.98
C ARG A 468 -22.39 -1.06 11.75
N GLY A 469 -21.77 -0.51 12.80
CA GLY A 469 -20.56 0.30 12.68
C GLY A 469 -20.87 1.78 12.45
N VAL A 470 -19.82 2.61 12.43
CA VAL A 470 -19.93 4.06 12.27
C VAL A 470 -19.82 4.43 10.80
N ASP A 471 -20.72 5.27 10.31
CA ASP A 471 -20.70 5.89 8.99
C ASP A 471 -20.98 7.40 9.12
N VAL A 472 -19.98 8.23 8.86
CA VAL A 472 -20.10 9.70 9.01
C VAL A 472 -19.43 10.45 7.86
N LEU A 473 -19.95 11.63 7.54
CA LEU A 473 -19.48 12.41 6.41
C LEU A 473 -18.23 13.23 6.78
N ILE A 474 -17.20 13.16 5.93
CA ILE A 474 -16.08 14.09 5.89
C ILE A 474 -16.43 15.21 4.91
N PRO A 475 -16.64 16.46 5.37
CA PRO A 475 -16.95 17.56 4.47
C PRO A 475 -15.85 17.75 3.41
N ARG A 476 -16.25 17.83 2.14
CA ARG A 476 -15.31 17.96 1.02
C ARG A 476 -14.39 19.18 1.14
N ASN A 477 -14.92 20.30 1.63
CA ASN A 477 -14.16 21.54 1.83
C ASN A 477 -13.06 21.40 2.89
N GLU A 478 -13.13 20.41 3.78
CA GLU A 478 -12.05 20.10 4.74
C GLU A 478 -10.98 19.23 4.06
N LEU A 479 -11.36 18.27 3.22
CA LEU A 479 -10.42 17.52 2.38
C LEU A 479 -9.65 18.44 1.39
N GLN A 480 -10.30 19.47 0.86
CA GLN A 480 -9.67 20.47 -0.03
C GLN A 480 -8.61 21.35 0.67
N LYS A 481 -8.48 21.29 2.00
CA LYS A 481 -7.45 22.02 2.75
C LYS A 481 -6.15 21.23 2.88
N LEU A 482 -6.17 19.93 2.59
CA LEU A 482 -4.98 19.08 2.59
C LEU A 482 -4.11 19.39 1.35
N ALA A 483 -2.79 19.28 1.50
CA ALA A 483 -1.85 19.47 0.40
C ALA A 483 -2.10 18.44 -0.71
N ASP A 484 -1.96 18.85 -1.96
CA ASP A 484 -2.11 17.89 -3.07
C ASP A 484 -1.00 16.84 -3.05
N CYS A 485 -1.29 15.63 -3.53
CA CYS A 485 -0.36 14.50 -3.59
C CYS A 485 0.34 14.19 -2.25
N SER A 486 -0.37 14.34 -1.13
CA SER A 486 0.16 14.12 0.22
C SER A 486 -0.60 13.03 0.95
N ASP A 487 0.00 12.51 2.02
CA ASP A 487 -0.65 11.54 2.90
C ASP A 487 -1.39 12.24 4.04
N PHE A 488 -2.53 11.69 4.42
CA PHE A 488 -3.28 12.06 5.62
C PHE A 488 -3.77 10.79 6.33
N GLU A 489 -3.94 10.88 7.65
CA GLU A 489 -4.40 9.77 8.49
C GLU A 489 -5.85 9.98 8.91
N LEU A 490 -6.67 8.93 8.81
CA LEU A 490 -7.97 8.83 9.47
C LEU A 490 -7.83 8.07 10.79
N HIS A 491 -8.26 8.71 11.87
CA HIS A 491 -8.21 8.17 13.22
C HIS A 491 -9.62 7.96 13.78
N PHE A 492 -9.74 6.96 14.65
CA PHE A 492 -10.97 6.71 15.40
C PHE A 492 -10.61 6.23 16.81
N ALA A 493 -11.37 6.67 17.81
CA ALA A 493 -11.19 6.24 19.19
C ALA A 493 -12.53 6.13 19.91
N VAL A 494 -12.64 5.19 20.85
CA VAL A 494 -13.85 4.97 21.65
C VAL A 494 -13.55 4.79 23.13
N THR A 495 -14.42 5.30 24.00
CA THR A 495 -14.44 4.96 25.42
C THR A 495 -15.39 3.80 25.68
N PHE A 496 -15.12 3.06 26.75
CA PHE A 496 -16.00 2.04 27.30
C PHE A 496 -16.47 2.45 28.70
N CYS A 497 -17.60 1.89 29.13
CA CYS A 497 -18.22 2.19 30.43
C CYS A 497 -18.58 3.67 30.57
N ASP A 498 -18.67 4.21 31.78
CA ASP A 498 -19.14 5.59 31.99
C ASP A 498 -18.09 6.66 31.66
N ALA A 499 -16.96 6.28 31.04
CA ALA A 499 -15.91 7.21 30.65
C ALA A 499 -16.34 8.09 29.46
N VAL A 500 -16.16 9.40 29.62
CA VAL A 500 -16.57 10.42 28.63
C VAL A 500 -15.42 11.27 28.08
N ASN A 501 -14.21 11.11 28.62
CA ASN A 501 -13.04 11.89 28.23
C ASN A 501 -12.21 11.17 27.18
N PHE A 502 -11.58 11.92 26.28
CA PHE A 502 -10.68 11.37 25.25
C PHE A 502 -9.47 10.64 25.85
N ALA A 503 -8.98 11.07 27.01
CA ALA A 503 -7.83 10.44 27.68
C ALA A 503 -8.10 8.98 28.12
N ASP A 504 -9.38 8.60 28.24
CA ASP A 504 -9.82 7.24 28.57
C ASP A 504 -10.20 6.44 27.32
N ALA A 505 -10.10 7.04 26.12
CA ALA A 505 -10.48 6.41 24.87
C ALA A 505 -9.37 5.47 24.38
N HIS A 506 -9.79 4.34 23.81
CA HIS A 506 -8.90 3.43 23.10
C HIS A 506 -8.90 3.79 21.62
N GLU A 507 -7.72 4.16 21.11
CA GLU A 507 -7.52 4.50 19.70
C GLU A 507 -7.38 3.24 18.84
N PHE A 508 -8.06 3.27 17.69
CA PHE A 508 -8.00 2.24 16.67
C PHE A 508 -6.75 2.49 15.82
N PRO A 509 -6.19 1.46 15.15
CA PRO A 509 -5.03 1.71 14.29
C PRO A 509 -5.40 2.73 13.19
N PRO A 510 -4.65 3.84 13.05
CA PRO A 510 -4.95 4.84 12.03
C PRO A 510 -4.75 4.26 10.63
N HIS A 511 -5.48 4.81 9.66
CA HIS A 511 -5.36 4.44 8.26
C HIS A 511 -4.83 5.63 7.46
N VAL A 512 -3.71 5.42 6.78
CA VAL A 512 -3.07 6.41 5.90
C VAL A 512 -3.70 6.36 4.52
N PHE A 513 -4.08 7.52 4.00
CA PHE A 513 -4.58 7.72 2.64
C PHE A 513 -3.76 8.77 1.92
N THR A 514 -3.60 8.63 0.61
CA THR A 514 -3.06 9.69 -0.25
C THR A 514 -4.22 10.52 -0.80
N ILE A 515 -4.15 11.85 -0.66
CA ILE A 515 -5.15 12.76 -1.23
C ILE A 515 -4.71 13.24 -2.62
N GLU A 516 -5.62 13.19 -3.59
CA GLU A 516 -5.45 13.85 -4.88
C GLU A 516 -6.53 14.94 -5.04
N GLN A 517 -6.08 16.20 -5.11
CA GLN A 517 -6.94 17.37 -5.31
C GLN A 517 -7.43 17.47 -6.77
N GLU A 518 -8.34 18.40 -7.03
CA GLU A 518 -8.78 18.73 -8.39
C GLU A 518 -7.62 19.35 -9.22
N PRO A 519 -7.70 19.34 -10.58
CA PRO A 519 -6.74 19.99 -11.46
C PRO A 519 -6.45 21.45 -11.08
N MET A 520 -5.20 21.86 -11.28
CA MET A 520 -4.78 23.22 -11.03
C MET A 520 -5.36 24.13 -12.11
N THR A 521 -5.86 25.30 -11.73
CA THR A 521 -6.28 26.31 -12.71
C THR A 521 -5.05 27.10 -13.17
N LEU A 522 -4.45 26.69 -14.29
CA LEU A 522 -3.24 27.31 -14.86
C LEU A 522 -3.61 28.45 -15.82
N LEU A 523 -3.21 29.68 -15.48
CA LEU A 523 -3.34 30.85 -16.36
C LEU A 523 -2.25 30.85 -17.44
N PRO A 524 -2.45 31.47 -18.62
CA PRO A 524 -1.37 31.69 -19.59
C PRO A 524 -0.21 32.49 -18.96
N PRO A 525 1.05 32.26 -19.38
CA PRO A 525 2.16 33.08 -18.91
C PRO A 525 2.05 34.53 -19.41
N SER A 526 2.80 35.44 -18.80
CA SER A 526 2.97 36.84 -19.27
C SER A 526 4.41 37.11 -19.69
N VAL A 527 4.61 38.13 -20.53
CA VAL A 527 5.94 38.62 -20.93
C VAL A 527 6.09 40.07 -20.50
N THR A 528 7.09 40.36 -19.67
CA THR A 528 7.27 41.67 -19.02
C THR A 528 7.47 42.81 -20.04
N GLU A 529 8.18 42.55 -21.15
CA GLU A 529 8.47 43.54 -22.19
C GLU A 529 7.34 43.75 -23.21
N ALA A 530 6.26 42.95 -23.12
CA ALA A 530 5.11 42.98 -24.00
C ALA A 530 3.93 43.72 -23.37
N VAL A 531 3.02 44.22 -24.22
CA VAL A 531 1.72 44.74 -23.78
C VAL A 531 0.67 43.70 -24.17
N GLY A 532 0.21 42.92 -23.20
CA GLY A 532 -0.65 41.77 -23.46
C GLY A 532 0.08 40.72 -24.30
N SER A 533 -0.46 40.42 -25.49
CA SER A 533 0.14 39.48 -26.45
C SER A 533 1.08 40.15 -27.45
N ASP A 534 1.27 41.46 -27.42
CA ASP A 534 2.02 42.18 -28.45
C ASP A 534 3.39 42.64 -27.94
N LEU A 535 4.46 42.10 -28.54
CA LEU A 535 5.84 42.45 -28.25
C LEU A 535 6.41 43.31 -29.40
N THR A 536 6.71 44.57 -29.09
CA THR A 536 7.56 45.38 -29.96
C THR A 536 8.99 44.86 -29.86
N ALA A 537 9.54 44.30 -30.94
CA ALA A 537 10.81 43.57 -30.89
C ALA A 537 11.97 44.38 -30.31
N TYR A 538 11.98 45.70 -30.50
CA TYR A 538 13.03 46.58 -29.96
C TYR A 538 13.05 46.66 -28.42
N ASN A 539 11.91 46.43 -27.75
CA ASN A 539 11.84 46.38 -26.28
C ASN A 539 12.63 45.18 -25.72
N ALA A 540 12.70 44.11 -26.51
CA ALA A 540 13.33 42.84 -26.20
C ALA A 540 14.78 42.71 -26.73
N ARG A 541 15.41 43.83 -27.14
CA ARG A 541 16.77 43.83 -27.71
C ARG A 541 17.85 43.27 -26.77
N ASN A 542 17.56 43.25 -25.47
CA ASN A 542 18.45 42.71 -24.43
C ASN A 542 17.96 41.36 -23.85
N GLY A 543 16.95 40.73 -24.47
CA GLY A 543 16.25 39.57 -23.94
C GLY A 543 14.84 39.89 -23.44
N VAL A 544 14.12 38.87 -22.97
CA VAL A 544 12.76 38.96 -22.42
C VAL A 544 12.59 38.13 -21.16
N GLN A 545 11.60 38.47 -20.36
CA GLN A 545 11.23 37.76 -19.14
C GLN A 545 9.83 37.19 -19.27
N VAL A 546 9.72 35.86 -19.13
CA VAL A 546 8.43 35.15 -19.05
C VAL A 546 8.09 34.95 -17.58
N GLU A 547 6.95 35.45 -17.17
CA GLU A 547 6.43 35.33 -15.81
C GLU A 547 5.36 34.23 -15.76
N VAL A 548 5.50 33.32 -14.80
CA VAL A 548 4.55 32.23 -14.54
C VAL A 548 3.97 32.40 -13.15
N ASP A 549 2.65 32.54 -13.06
CA ASP A 549 1.92 32.60 -11.81
C ASP A 549 0.57 31.88 -11.93
N PHE A 550 0.16 31.21 -10.85
CA PHE A 550 -1.09 30.46 -10.76
C PHE A 550 -1.46 30.18 -9.30
N VAL A 551 -2.74 29.91 -9.04
CA VAL A 551 -3.21 29.56 -7.69
C VAL A 551 -2.67 28.18 -7.31
N GLY A 552 -2.03 28.09 -6.15
CA GLY A 552 -1.35 26.87 -5.69
C GLY A 552 0.12 26.78 -6.09
N ASN A 553 0.70 27.86 -6.63
CA ASN A 553 2.14 27.94 -6.88
C ASN A 553 2.91 27.76 -5.55
N SER A 554 3.73 26.71 -5.46
CA SER A 554 4.47 26.35 -4.26
C SER A 554 5.83 25.73 -4.62
N PRO A 555 6.82 25.77 -3.72
CA PRO A 555 8.12 25.13 -3.94
C PRO A 555 8.07 23.61 -4.19
N LYS A 556 6.93 22.95 -3.92
CA LYS A 556 6.71 21.52 -4.21
C LYS A 556 6.48 21.25 -5.70
N CYS A 557 6.16 22.29 -6.47
CA CYS A 557 5.98 22.21 -7.91
C CYS A 557 7.29 22.44 -8.67
N SER A 558 7.50 21.75 -9.79
CA SER A 558 8.54 22.04 -10.78
C SER A 558 7.91 22.63 -12.03
N ILE A 559 8.37 23.81 -12.46
CA ILE A 559 7.82 24.57 -13.58
C ILE A 559 8.83 24.56 -14.75
N SER A 560 8.38 24.16 -15.93
CA SER A 560 9.15 24.22 -17.18
C SER A 560 8.44 25.11 -18.20
N VAL A 561 9.12 26.13 -18.71
CA VAL A 561 8.58 27.01 -19.78
C VAL A 561 9.00 26.49 -21.15
N CYS A 562 8.05 26.46 -22.08
CA CYS A 562 8.29 26.21 -23.50
C CYS A 562 8.02 27.49 -24.29
N TRP A 563 9.10 28.13 -24.76
CA TRP A 563 9.01 29.13 -25.84
C TRP A 563 9.20 28.40 -27.16
N THR A 564 8.15 28.28 -27.97
CA THR A 564 8.20 27.48 -29.19
C THR A 564 9.06 28.15 -30.26
N LYS A 565 10.08 27.44 -30.73
CA LYS A 565 10.91 27.86 -31.86
C LYS A 565 10.19 27.62 -33.19
N PRO A 566 10.65 28.23 -34.30
CA PRO A 566 10.12 27.97 -35.64
C PRO A 566 10.15 26.49 -36.06
N ASP A 567 11.08 25.69 -35.53
CA ASP A 567 11.17 24.24 -35.79
C ASP A 567 10.21 23.38 -34.94
N GLY A 568 9.39 24.01 -34.09
CA GLY A 568 8.44 23.36 -33.19
C GLY A 568 9.03 22.91 -31.85
N THR A 569 10.35 23.02 -31.65
CA THR A 569 11.00 22.67 -30.38
C THR A 569 10.92 23.80 -29.36
N CYS A 570 11.03 23.50 -28.07
CA CYS A 570 11.09 24.52 -27.02
C CYS A 570 12.50 25.15 -26.95
N TRP A 571 12.57 26.44 -26.65
CA TRP A 571 13.82 27.07 -26.23
C TRP A 571 14.38 26.37 -24.98
N PRO A 572 15.68 26.02 -24.94
CA PRO A 572 16.25 25.30 -23.82
C PRO A 572 16.25 26.19 -22.56
N LEU A 573 15.37 25.89 -21.63
CA LEU A 573 15.24 26.54 -20.33
C LEU A 573 15.30 25.48 -19.23
N ALA A 574 16.06 25.77 -18.17
CA ALA A 574 16.06 24.92 -16.99
C ALA A 574 14.74 25.10 -16.23
N SER A 575 14.20 24.00 -15.71
CA SER A 575 13.02 24.05 -14.85
C SER A 575 13.36 24.76 -13.53
N LYS A 576 12.38 25.43 -12.94
CA LYS A 576 12.52 26.12 -11.64
C LYS A 576 11.45 25.61 -10.67
N PRO A 577 11.74 25.58 -9.36
CA PRO A 577 10.69 25.33 -8.37
C PRO A 577 9.66 26.46 -8.40
N GLY A 578 8.42 26.15 -8.03
CA GLY A 578 7.38 27.14 -7.79
C GLY A 578 7.70 28.06 -6.59
N SER A 579 6.85 29.06 -6.37
CA SER A 579 7.04 30.07 -5.33
C SER A 579 5.71 30.49 -4.70
N THR A 580 5.69 30.63 -3.38
CA THR A 580 4.58 31.24 -2.63
C THR A 580 4.70 32.76 -2.52
N GLU A 581 5.85 33.34 -2.90
CA GLU A 581 6.14 34.78 -2.79
C GLU A 581 5.77 35.59 -4.05
N GLY A 582 5.36 34.92 -5.13
CA GLY A 582 4.92 35.54 -6.38
C GLY A 582 5.32 34.76 -7.64
N ALA A 583 5.25 35.43 -8.79
CA ALA A 583 5.53 34.83 -10.09
C ALA A 583 6.96 34.29 -10.22
N VAL A 584 7.12 33.15 -10.89
CA VAL A 584 8.42 32.57 -11.24
C VAL A 584 8.86 33.12 -12.60
N ILE A 585 10.04 33.76 -12.62
CA ILE A 585 10.55 34.47 -13.80
C ILE A 585 11.56 33.62 -14.57
N PHE A 586 11.37 33.48 -15.89
CA PHE A 586 12.31 32.82 -16.82
C PHE A 586 12.86 33.83 -17.82
N SER A 587 14.19 34.03 -17.83
CA SER A 587 14.85 34.96 -18.74
C SER A 587 15.26 34.25 -20.02
N LEU A 588 14.86 34.79 -21.18
CA LEU A 588 15.30 34.35 -22.50
C LEU A 588 16.24 35.38 -23.13
N PRO A 589 17.23 34.92 -23.91
CA PRO A 589 18.15 35.82 -24.59
C PRO A 589 17.48 36.48 -25.81
N SER A 590 18.07 37.58 -26.30
CA SER A 590 17.54 38.36 -27.44
C SER A 590 17.32 37.52 -28.71
N GLU A 591 18.10 36.46 -28.86
CA GLU A 591 18.07 35.50 -29.98
C GLU A 591 16.72 34.81 -30.11
N ALA A 592 16.06 34.48 -28.98
CA ALA A 592 14.74 33.86 -28.99
C ALA A 592 13.70 34.78 -29.66
N VAL A 593 13.79 36.08 -29.39
CA VAL A 593 12.89 37.09 -29.93
C VAL A 593 13.21 37.40 -31.39
N ILE A 594 14.50 37.54 -31.73
CA ILE A 594 14.96 37.79 -33.11
C ILE A 594 14.48 36.69 -34.05
N SER A 595 14.56 35.42 -33.61
CA SER A 595 14.10 34.28 -34.41
C SER A 595 12.58 34.26 -34.66
N GLY A 596 11.79 34.94 -33.83
CA GLY A 596 10.32 34.99 -33.95
C GLY A 596 9.79 36.29 -34.55
N MET A 597 10.63 37.23 -35.00
CA MET A 597 10.18 38.51 -35.55
C MET A 597 9.24 38.34 -36.74
N GLY A 598 8.10 39.04 -36.70
CA GLY A 598 7.05 38.96 -37.72
C GLY A 598 6.16 37.72 -37.59
N GLN A 599 6.32 36.92 -36.54
CA GLN A 599 5.52 35.73 -36.27
C GLN A 599 4.79 35.82 -34.93
N THR A 600 3.85 34.89 -34.72
CA THR A 600 3.19 34.65 -33.43
C THR A 600 3.84 33.43 -32.78
N VAL A 601 4.49 33.63 -31.64
CA VAL A 601 5.19 32.59 -30.89
C VAL A 601 4.32 32.09 -29.74
N PRO A 602 3.93 30.79 -29.73
CA PRO A 602 3.27 30.18 -28.58
C PRO A 602 4.25 30.02 -27.41
N ILE A 603 3.79 30.40 -26.22
CA ILE A 603 4.51 30.21 -24.96
C ILE A 603 3.59 29.48 -23.99
N THR A 604 4.01 28.31 -23.54
CA THR A 604 3.32 27.52 -22.51
C THR A 604 4.26 27.26 -21.35
N TYR A 605 3.70 26.84 -20.21
CA TYR A 605 4.48 26.23 -19.15
C TYR A 605 3.81 24.97 -18.65
N THR A 606 4.62 24.04 -18.17
CA THR A 606 4.17 22.78 -17.58
C THR A 606 4.54 22.78 -16.10
N VAL A 607 3.55 22.50 -15.26
CA VAL A 607 3.70 22.30 -13.82
C VAL A 607 3.71 20.81 -13.54
N THR A 608 4.78 20.33 -12.92
CA THR A 608 4.92 18.95 -12.46
C THR A 608 4.92 18.93 -10.94
N THR A 609 3.98 18.20 -10.35
CA THR A 609 3.92 17.89 -8.91
C THR A 609 4.35 16.43 -8.69
N ALA A 610 4.28 15.94 -7.45
CA ALA A 610 4.63 14.55 -7.14
C ALA A 610 3.75 13.53 -7.89
N CYS A 611 2.48 13.87 -8.15
CA CYS A 611 1.52 12.96 -8.77
C CYS A 611 0.87 13.46 -10.07
N LYS A 612 1.04 14.73 -10.47
CA LYS A 612 0.38 15.32 -11.66
C LYS A 612 1.33 16.09 -12.56
N VAL A 613 1.00 16.09 -13.85
CA VAL A 613 1.63 16.94 -14.86
C VAL A 613 0.52 17.70 -15.60
N GLN A 614 0.57 19.02 -15.57
CA GLN A 614 -0.43 19.88 -16.21
C GLN A 614 0.26 20.98 -17.02
N THR A 615 -0.28 21.31 -18.19
CA THR A 615 0.25 22.36 -19.09
C THR A 615 -0.75 23.49 -19.19
N SER A 616 -0.26 24.73 -19.12
CA SER A 616 -1.10 25.93 -19.25
C SER A 616 -1.62 26.14 -20.67
N SER A 617 -2.66 26.97 -20.79
CA SER A 617 -3.05 27.51 -22.09
C SER A 617 -1.94 28.42 -22.65
N PRO A 618 -1.70 28.43 -23.97
CA PRO A 618 -0.61 29.21 -24.56
C PRO A 618 -0.86 30.71 -24.51
N LEU A 619 0.19 31.48 -24.19
CA LEU A 619 0.29 32.88 -24.62
C LEU A 619 0.78 32.89 -26.07
N ASN A 620 -0.06 33.34 -26.98
CA ASN A 620 0.31 33.54 -28.39
C ASN A 620 0.92 34.94 -28.55
N LEU A 621 2.24 35.04 -28.45
CA LEU A 621 2.97 36.31 -28.46
C LEU A 621 3.28 36.79 -29.88
N ASN A 622 2.69 37.91 -30.30
CA ASN A 622 2.96 38.54 -31.59
C ASN A 622 4.21 39.41 -31.52
N ILE A 623 5.23 39.10 -32.31
CA ILE A 623 6.50 39.85 -32.32
C ILE A 623 6.55 40.74 -33.56
N SER A 624 6.69 42.05 -33.38
CA SER A 624 6.76 42.99 -34.50
C SER A 624 8.03 42.79 -35.34
N LEU A 625 7.99 43.15 -36.63
CA LEU A 625 9.21 43.31 -37.42
C LEU A 625 10.02 44.53 -36.93
N PRO A 626 11.36 44.55 -37.11
CA PRO A 626 12.18 45.71 -36.82
C PRO A 626 11.88 46.86 -37.79
N VAL A 627 11.79 48.08 -37.26
CA VAL A 627 11.51 49.30 -38.05
C VAL A 627 12.72 50.24 -38.19
N ARG A 628 13.80 49.98 -37.44
CA ARG A 628 15.06 50.74 -37.49
C ARG A 628 16.02 50.03 -38.45
N LEU A 629 15.86 50.30 -39.75
CA LEU A 629 16.57 49.62 -40.83
C LEU A 629 17.51 50.60 -41.54
N GLU A 630 18.70 50.11 -41.91
CA GLU A 630 19.65 50.85 -42.75
C GLU A 630 19.44 50.52 -44.25
N THR A 631 19.99 51.36 -45.12
CA THR A 631 20.03 51.15 -46.58
C THR A 631 21.37 50.53 -47.01
N PRO A 632 21.41 49.66 -48.03
CA PRO A 632 22.68 49.13 -48.55
C PRO A 632 23.55 50.23 -49.16
N ASN A 633 24.87 50.07 -49.07
CA ASN A 633 25.86 51.04 -49.53
C ASN A 633 26.82 50.44 -50.56
N VAL A 634 27.34 51.30 -51.44
CA VAL A 634 28.48 50.98 -52.33
C VAL A 634 29.57 52.00 -52.07
N LEU A 635 30.75 51.56 -51.65
CA LEU A 635 31.80 52.44 -51.11
C LEU A 635 32.38 53.41 -52.16
N GLU A 636 32.36 53.01 -53.44
CA GLU A 636 32.84 53.82 -54.56
C GLU A 636 31.80 54.82 -55.08
N ALA A 637 30.57 54.79 -54.56
CA ALA A 637 29.53 55.75 -54.94
C ALA A 637 29.80 57.12 -54.31
N THR A 638 29.63 58.20 -55.09
CA THR A 638 29.89 59.58 -54.65
C THR A 638 28.63 60.46 -54.77
N PRO A 639 28.20 61.15 -53.69
CA PRO A 639 28.69 61.03 -52.31
C PRO A 639 28.39 59.66 -51.68
N PRO A 640 29.17 59.18 -50.71
CA PRO A 640 28.91 57.91 -50.04
C PRO A 640 27.56 57.94 -49.29
N GLN A 641 26.95 56.76 -49.12
CA GLN A 641 25.70 56.57 -48.36
C GLN A 641 24.53 57.48 -48.78
N THR A 642 24.50 57.95 -50.04
CA THR A 642 23.54 58.94 -50.52
C THR A 642 22.65 58.38 -51.62
N GLN A 643 21.36 58.72 -51.61
CA GLN A 643 20.43 58.32 -52.66
C GLN A 643 20.74 59.04 -53.98
N ASN A 644 20.69 58.32 -55.09
CA ASN A 644 21.06 58.78 -56.43
C ASN A 644 22.53 59.21 -56.56
N ALA A 645 23.41 58.71 -55.67
CA ALA A 645 24.85 58.91 -55.79
C ALA A 645 25.39 58.29 -57.09
N VAL A 646 26.49 58.84 -57.59
CA VAL A 646 27.08 58.42 -58.86
C VAL A 646 28.11 57.32 -58.61
N LEU A 647 27.93 56.16 -59.24
CA LEU A 647 28.92 55.10 -59.35
C LEU A 647 29.62 55.23 -60.71
N ASP A 648 30.74 55.95 -60.73
CA ASP A 648 31.53 56.20 -61.94
C ASP A 648 32.54 55.08 -62.15
N LEU A 649 32.26 54.18 -63.10
CA LEU A 649 33.12 53.05 -63.40
C LEU A 649 34.50 53.48 -63.93
N ARG A 650 34.68 54.74 -64.34
CA ARG A 650 35.96 55.26 -64.86
C ARG A 650 36.94 55.64 -63.73
N THR A 651 36.47 55.80 -62.50
CA THR A 651 37.29 56.29 -61.37
C THR A 651 37.99 55.18 -60.59
N PHE A 652 37.61 53.91 -60.81
CA PHE A 652 38.21 52.76 -60.15
C PHE A 652 38.42 51.60 -61.12
N THR A 653 39.48 50.84 -60.89
CA THR A 653 39.78 49.59 -61.60
C THR A 653 39.29 48.39 -60.77
N GLY A 654 38.72 47.37 -61.42
CA GLY A 654 38.19 46.20 -60.73
C GLY A 654 36.75 46.38 -60.21
N ASN A 655 36.41 45.60 -59.18
CA ASN A 655 35.06 45.53 -58.58
C ASN A 655 34.77 46.74 -57.68
N ALA A 656 33.49 47.04 -57.47
CA ALA A 656 33.06 47.93 -56.39
C ALA A 656 32.79 47.10 -55.11
N ASN A 657 32.63 47.75 -53.96
CA ASN A 657 32.44 47.09 -52.67
C ASN A 657 31.08 47.46 -52.08
N SER A 658 30.21 46.46 -51.88
CA SER A 658 28.97 46.65 -51.13
C SER A 658 29.22 46.57 -49.62
N LEU A 659 28.46 47.33 -48.85
CA LEU A 659 28.47 47.31 -47.39
C LEU A 659 27.06 47.56 -46.84
N GLU A 660 26.59 46.65 -46.01
CA GLU A 660 25.41 46.78 -45.19
C GLU A 660 25.82 47.01 -43.73
N ASP A 661 25.43 48.17 -43.18
CA ASP A 661 25.77 48.56 -41.81
C ASP A 661 25.14 47.61 -40.77
N THR A 662 25.77 47.51 -39.59
CA THR A 662 25.27 46.64 -38.53
C THR A 662 23.92 47.11 -38.01
N MET A 663 23.01 46.15 -37.77
CA MET A 663 21.73 46.41 -37.11
C MET A 663 21.60 45.51 -35.88
N TRP A 664 20.89 45.98 -34.86
CA TRP A 664 20.82 45.32 -33.54
C TRP A 664 20.33 43.85 -33.57
N PHE A 665 19.62 43.46 -34.63
CA PHE A 665 19.04 42.13 -34.83
C PHE A 665 19.84 41.24 -35.80
N LEU A 666 20.88 41.77 -36.45
CA LEU A 666 21.77 40.95 -37.30
C LEU A 666 22.58 40.01 -36.41
N ARG A 667 22.59 38.72 -36.78
CA ARG A 667 23.24 37.65 -36.02
C ARG A 667 23.89 36.65 -36.96
N ALA A 668 24.95 36.01 -36.47
CA ALA A 668 25.59 34.92 -37.18
C ALA A 668 24.58 33.78 -37.41
N GLY A 669 24.64 33.15 -38.59
CA GLY A 669 23.72 32.08 -38.98
C GLY A 669 22.51 32.55 -39.78
N GLN A 670 22.08 33.82 -39.65
CA GLN A 670 21.00 34.38 -40.46
C GLN A 670 21.32 34.33 -41.95
N LYS A 671 20.27 34.22 -42.78
CA LYS A 671 20.39 34.25 -44.24
C LYS A 671 20.07 35.63 -44.76
N CYS A 672 20.93 36.15 -45.64
CA CYS A 672 20.75 37.45 -46.26
C CYS A 672 20.94 37.42 -47.78
N TRP A 673 20.38 38.44 -48.43
CA TRP A 673 20.45 38.67 -49.86
C TRP A 673 20.74 40.14 -50.11
N LEU A 674 21.60 40.42 -51.09
CA LEU A 674 21.74 41.74 -51.67
C LEU A 674 21.48 41.64 -53.17
N ARG A 675 20.31 42.14 -53.56
CA ARG A 675 19.82 42.11 -54.93
C ARG A 675 20.04 43.45 -55.59
N VAL A 676 20.51 43.42 -56.83
CA VAL A 676 20.73 44.62 -57.64
C VAL A 676 19.87 44.53 -58.90
N THR A 677 19.28 45.65 -59.30
CA THR A 677 18.56 45.78 -60.57
C THR A 677 19.03 47.04 -61.28
N GLY A 678 19.78 46.86 -62.37
CA GLY A 678 20.19 47.92 -63.29
C GLY A 678 19.36 47.92 -64.58
N THR A 679 19.84 48.66 -65.57
CA THR A 679 19.32 48.63 -66.96
C THR A 679 20.42 48.12 -67.89
N ASP A 680 20.17 47.11 -68.72
CA ASP A 680 21.14 46.58 -69.69
C ASP A 680 21.37 47.57 -70.86
N LYS A 681 22.37 47.30 -71.72
CA LYS A 681 22.67 48.15 -72.90
C LYS A 681 21.52 48.28 -73.92
N ASN A 682 20.51 47.42 -73.86
CA ASN A 682 19.34 47.44 -74.74
C ASN A 682 18.15 48.19 -74.11
N GLY A 683 18.24 48.63 -72.86
CA GLY A 683 17.19 49.33 -72.13
C GLY A 683 16.28 48.43 -71.29
N ASN A 684 16.59 47.14 -71.12
CA ASN A 684 15.79 46.21 -70.31
C ASN A 684 16.28 46.15 -68.86
N PRO A 685 15.43 45.77 -67.89
CA PRO A 685 15.88 45.49 -66.52
C PRO A 685 16.94 44.40 -66.48
N TYR A 686 18.04 44.66 -65.78
CA TYR A 686 19.16 43.73 -65.58
C TYR A 686 19.29 43.39 -64.09
N PRO A 687 18.60 42.34 -63.61
CA PRO A 687 18.74 41.87 -62.24
C PRO A 687 19.99 40.99 -62.08
N PHE A 688 20.71 41.18 -60.98
CA PHE A 688 21.79 40.30 -60.55
C PHE A 688 21.96 40.35 -59.03
N ASP A 689 22.44 39.25 -58.45
CA ASP A 689 22.67 39.15 -57.01
C ASP A 689 24.15 39.41 -56.70
N VAL A 690 24.43 40.25 -55.70
CA VAL A 690 25.78 40.34 -55.13
C VAL A 690 26.06 39.08 -54.30
N TYR A 691 25.06 38.68 -53.52
CA TYR A 691 25.03 37.40 -52.82
C TYR A 691 23.59 36.99 -52.55
N SER A 692 23.36 35.69 -52.50
CA SER A 692 22.03 35.08 -52.39
C SER A 692 22.05 33.97 -51.34
N ALA A 693 21.12 34.00 -50.40
CA ALA A 693 21.02 33.06 -49.26
C ALA A 693 22.35 32.90 -48.50
N ARG A 694 23.12 33.99 -48.40
CA ARG A 694 24.42 34.01 -47.73
C ARG A 694 24.19 33.93 -46.24
N THR A 695 24.98 33.10 -45.55
CA THR A 695 25.00 33.08 -44.10
C THR A 695 25.85 34.23 -43.57
N ILE A 696 25.28 35.06 -42.71
CA ILE A 696 26.02 36.08 -41.95
C ILE A 696 26.99 35.37 -40.99
N THR A 697 28.25 35.78 -41.02
CA THR A 697 29.29 35.26 -40.13
C THR A 697 29.36 36.03 -38.81
N THR A 698 30.04 35.49 -37.80
CA THR A 698 30.21 36.17 -36.50
C THR A 698 30.89 37.52 -36.63
N GLU A 699 31.90 37.65 -37.50
CA GLU A 699 32.63 38.91 -37.71
C GLU A 699 31.73 39.99 -38.33
N GLU A 700 30.89 39.63 -39.30
CA GLU A 700 30.00 40.56 -40.00
C GLU A 700 28.90 41.14 -39.10
N THR A 701 28.63 40.52 -37.95
CA THR A 701 27.69 41.10 -36.96
C THR A 701 28.21 42.39 -36.33
N THR A 702 29.53 42.63 -36.37
CA THR A 702 30.15 43.84 -35.79
C THR A 702 30.72 44.78 -36.85
N THR A 703 31.15 44.26 -38.01
CA THR A 703 31.75 45.07 -39.09
C THR A 703 30.79 45.42 -40.23
N GLY A 704 29.62 44.77 -40.29
CA GLY A 704 28.67 44.88 -41.39
C GLY A 704 28.83 43.75 -42.40
N VAL A 705 27.82 43.53 -43.24
CA VAL A 705 27.88 42.50 -44.30
C VAL A 705 28.45 43.17 -45.55
N ALA A 706 29.54 42.62 -46.09
CA ALA A 706 30.22 43.21 -47.24
C ALA A 706 30.51 42.17 -48.31
N SER A 707 30.44 42.56 -49.58
CA SER A 707 30.74 41.68 -50.70
C SER A 707 31.12 42.48 -51.96
N PRO A 708 31.98 41.94 -52.85
CA PRO A 708 32.33 42.64 -54.07
C PRO A 708 31.16 42.68 -55.06
N LEU A 709 30.83 43.89 -55.53
CA LEU A 709 29.97 44.13 -56.68
C LEU A 709 30.80 43.96 -57.96
N LEU A 710 30.59 42.84 -58.66
CA LEU A 710 31.48 42.41 -59.74
C LEU A 710 31.52 43.41 -60.90
N ARG A 711 32.73 43.68 -61.38
CA ARG A 711 32.96 44.59 -62.51
C ARG A 711 32.33 44.09 -63.81
N ALA A 712 32.26 42.78 -63.99
CA ALA A 712 31.64 42.16 -65.15
C ALA A 712 30.15 42.52 -65.24
N ASP A 713 29.42 42.47 -64.12
CA ASP A 713 28.01 42.87 -64.06
C ASP A 713 27.83 44.37 -64.27
N LEU A 714 28.68 45.19 -63.63
CA LEU A 714 28.64 46.65 -63.78
C LEU A 714 28.88 47.10 -65.23
N ASN A 715 29.75 46.43 -65.98
CA ASN A 715 30.00 46.76 -67.38
C ASN A 715 28.78 46.53 -68.29
N ASN A 716 27.86 45.63 -67.89
CA ASN A 716 26.62 45.36 -68.62
C ASN A 716 25.55 46.43 -68.37
N VAL A 717 25.69 47.23 -67.32
CA VAL A 717 24.76 48.31 -66.99
C VAL A 717 24.95 49.49 -67.95
N MET A 718 23.84 50.02 -68.49
CA MET A 718 23.81 51.15 -69.43
C MET A 718 24.38 52.41 -68.80
N ASP A 719 25.19 53.14 -69.56
CA ASP A 719 25.72 54.44 -69.15
C ASP A 719 24.57 55.42 -68.83
N GLY A 720 24.70 56.13 -67.71
CA GLY A 720 23.72 57.11 -67.24
C GLY A 720 22.44 56.53 -66.62
N SER A 721 22.28 55.20 -66.58
CA SER A 721 21.08 54.53 -66.03
C SER A 721 21.08 54.39 -64.51
N ALA A 722 19.91 54.13 -63.94
CA ALA A 722 19.74 53.87 -62.50
C ALA A 722 20.00 52.40 -62.15
N MET A 723 20.56 52.17 -60.97
CA MET A 723 20.84 50.85 -60.40
C MET A 723 20.33 50.81 -58.96
N THR A 724 19.41 49.89 -58.65
CA THR A 724 18.75 49.77 -57.34
C THR A 724 19.31 48.58 -56.58
N LEU A 725 19.74 48.78 -55.33
CA LEU A 725 20.20 47.75 -54.39
C LEU A 725 19.16 47.55 -53.29
N THR A 726 18.83 46.29 -52.98
CA THR A 726 17.90 45.92 -51.92
C THR A 726 18.52 44.83 -51.06
N PHE A 727 18.63 45.09 -49.76
CA PHE A 727 19.09 44.11 -48.78
C PHE A 727 17.91 43.47 -48.07
N GLU A 728 17.94 42.14 -47.94
CA GLU A 728 16.90 41.34 -47.30
C GLU A 728 17.56 40.37 -46.31
N VAL A 729 16.88 40.08 -45.20
CA VAL A 729 17.38 39.13 -44.19
C VAL A 729 16.23 38.31 -43.60
N ALA A 730 16.52 37.03 -43.38
CA ALA A 730 15.67 36.08 -42.65
C ALA A 730 16.17 36.01 -41.20
N THR A 731 15.44 36.62 -40.27
CA THR A 731 15.87 36.73 -38.86
C THR A 731 15.87 35.40 -38.12
N ASP A 732 15.13 34.41 -38.63
CA ASP A 732 15.07 33.02 -38.17
C ASP A 732 16.14 32.11 -38.79
N GLY A 733 16.94 32.63 -39.74
CA GLY A 733 17.95 31.85 -40.48
C GLY A 733 17.37 30.93 -41.55
N SER A 734 16.08 31.03 -41.86
CA SER A 734 15.43 30.30 -42.96
C SER A 734 15.81 30.88 -44.33
N LEU A 735 15.26 30.29 -45.40
CA LEU A 735 15.41 30.82 -46.76
C LEU A 735 14.35 31.89 -47.11
N ASN A 736 13.47 32.24 -46.16
CA ASN A 736 12.39 33.20 -46.36
C ASN A 736 12.72 34.51 -45.66
N ALA A 737 13.13 35.52 -46.42
CA ALA A 737 13.34 36.85 -45.87
C ALA A 737 12.04 37.42 -45.30
N ASN A 738 12.08 37.83 -44.02
CA ASN A 738 10.97 38.48 -43.33
C ASN A 738 11.24 39.98 -43.10
N VAL A 739 12.50 40.42 -43.21
CA VAL A 739 12.90 41.82 -43.12
C VAL A 739 13.48 42.27 -44.45
N VAL A 740 12.89 43.33 -45.02
CA VAL A 740 13.35 43.99 -46.24
C VAL A 740 13.79 45.40 -45.90
N CYS A 741 15.05 45.72 -46.15
CA CYS A 741 15.61 47.03 -45.90
C CYS A 741 15.21 48.03 -46.99
N PRO A 742 15.14 49.34 -46.69
CA PRO A 742 14.92 50.35 -47.71
C PRO A 742 16.00 50.31 -48.80
N SER A 743 15.61 50.42 -50.06
CA SER A 743 16.52 50.29 -51.21
C SER A 743 17.42 51.52 -51.43
N ARG A 744 18.63 51.30 -51.95
CA ARG A 744 19.55 52.34 -52.42
C ARG A 744 19.53 52.41 -53.94
N VAL A 745 19.32 53.59 -54.51
CA VAL A 745 19.39 53.85 -55.96
C VAL A 745 20.67 54.63 -56.26
N LEU A 746 21.46 54.16 -57.23
CA LEU A 746 22.69 54.79 -57.72
C LEU A 746 22.55 55.11 -59.22
N LYS A 747 23.29 56.11 -59.70
CA LYS A 747 23.45 56.39 -61.14
C LYS A 747 24.78 55.84 -61.63
N VAL A 748 24.76 54.98 -62.63
CA VAL A 748 25.99 54.37 -63.19
C VAL A 748 26.54 55.22 -64.32
N VAL A 749 27.86 55.44 -64.35
CA VAL A 749 28.57 56.07 -65.47
C VAL A 749 29.62 55.09 -66.01
N ALA A 750 29.55 54.75 -67.29
CA ALA A 750 30.38 53.74 -67.94
C ALA A 750 31.34 54.35 -69.00
N PRO A 751 32.44 53.66 -69.38
CA PRO A 751 33.31 54.09 -70.48
C PRO A 751 32.63 54.01 -71.87
N PRO A 752 33.05 54.84 -72.86
CA PRO A 752 32.52 54.80 -74.23
C PRO A 752 32.97 53.55 -75.02
N GLU A 753 32.11 53.02 -75.90
CA GLU A 753 32.42 51.86 -76.77
C GLU A 753 33.06 52.32 -78.11
N ILE A 754 34.12 51.66 -78.58
CA ILE A 754 34.91 52.05 -79.77
C ILE A 754 35.12 50.86 -80.73
N ARG A 755 35.02 51.08 -82.05
CA ARG A 755 35.29 50.10 -83.13
C ARG A 755 36.31 50.63 -84.16
N TYR A 756 36.98 49.74 -84.88
CA TYR A 756 38.02 50.06 -85.87
C TYR A 756 37.80 49.34 -87.21
N GLU A 757 38.27 49.93 -88.33
CA GLU A 757 38.35 49.31 -89.66
C GLU A 757 39.57 49.86 -90.43
N ASN A 758 40.32 48.98 -91.10
CA ASN A 758 41.53 49.34 -91.85
C ASN A 758 41.69 48.53 -93.15
N PHE A 759 40.64 47.83 -93.58
CA PHE A 759 40.52 46.98 -94.76
C PHE A 759 41.61 45.91 -94.96
N THR A 760 42.58 45.78 -94.04
CA THR A 760 43.76 44.91 -94.19
C THR A 760 43.38 43.44 -94.33
N ALA A 761 42.24 43.05 -93.76
CA ALA A 761 41.70 41.69 -93.86
C ALA A 761 40.90 41.43 -95.17
N GLN A 762 40.76 42.41 -96.06
CA GLN A 762 39.97 42.31 -97.29
C GLN A 762 40.85 42.01 -98.51
N ALA A 763 40.32 41.29 -99.50
CA ALA A 763 41.01 41.06 -100.77
C ALA A 763 40.80 42.25 -101.74
N THR A 764 41.72 42.42 -102.71
CA THR A 764 41.53 43.39 -103.79
C THR A 764 40.21 43.10 -104.51
N ARG A 765 39.31 44.08 -104.51
CA ARG A 765 37.97 43.97 -105.10
C ARG A 765 37.55 45.33 -105.63
N LEU A 766 37.59 45.44 -106.95
CA LEU A 766 37.10 46.60 -107.68
C LEU A 766 35.67 46.36 -108.18
N ILE A 767 34.87 47.41 -108.13
CA ILE A 767 33.49 47.48 -108.59
C ILE A 767 33.34 48.63 -109.58
N SER A 768 32.34 48.52 -110.45
CA SER A 768 31.91 49.55 -111.37
C SER A 768 30.58 50.16 -110.93
N ALA A 769 30.19 51.28 -111.55
CA ALA A 769 28.93 51.95 -111.24
C ALA A 769 27.72 50.98 -111.28
N GLY A 770 26.89 51.04 -110.24
CA GLY A 770 25.74 50.16 -110.02
C GLY A 770 26.04 48.90 -109.18
N GLN A 771 27.30 48.60 -108.87
CA GLN A 771 27.69 47.44 -108.06
C GLN A 771 27.97 47.83 -106.59
N SER A 772 27.88 46.83 -105.70
CA SER A 772 28.16 46.99 -104.27
C SER A 772 28.69 45.70 -103.65
N PHE A 773 29.37 45.81 -102.50
CA PHE A 773 29.70 44.67 -101.65
C PHE A 773 29.80 45.08 -100.17
N GLY A 774 29.52 44.13 -99.28
CA GLY A 774 29.55 44.34 -97.83
C GLY A 774 30.82 43.79 -97.18
N ILE A 775 31.26 44.47 -96.13
CA ILE A 775 32.22 44.01 -95.13
C ILE A 775 31.55 44.12 -93.74
N SER A 776 32.22 43.67 -92.67
CA SER A 776 31.64 43.63 -91.32
C SER A 776 31.21 45.01 -90.79
N THR A 777 31.90 46.07 -91.20
CA THR A 777 31.68 47.43 -90.72
C THR A 777 30.77 48.26 -91.62
N MET A 778 30.67 47.94 -92.91
CA MET A 778 29.91 48.74 -93.86
C MET A 778 29.57 48.02 -95.18
N LEU A 779 28.55 48.50 -95.86
CA LEU A 779 28.23 48.22 -97.26
C LEU A 779 28.83 49.31 -98.15
N ILE A 780 29.74 48.94 -99.06
CA ILE A 780 30.38 49.83 -100.05
C ILE A 780 29.61 49.72 -101.36
N SER A 781 29.06 50.85 -101.84
CA SER A 781 28.26 50.90 -103.06
C SER A 781 28.79 51.98 -104.01
N PHE A 782 29.13 51.60 -105.23
CA PHE A 782 29.50 52.56 -106.27
C PHE A 782 28.24 52.97 -107.03
N ILE A 783 27.71 54.16 -106.71
CA ILE A 783 26.39 54.61 -107.19
C ILE A 783 26.45 55.04 -108.66
N SER A 784 27.41 55.90 -109.01
CA SER A 784 27.51 56.47 -110.36
C SER A 784 28.89 57.09 -110.59
N GLY A 785 29.39 57.06 -111.82
CA GLY A 785 30.66 57.70 -112.21
C GLY A 785 31.49 56.82 -113.13
N PRO A 786 32.57 57.35 -113.71
CA PRO A 786 33.44 56.59 -114.62
C PRO A 786 34.47 55.76 -113.84
N GLY A 787 35.07 54.77 -114.50
CA GLY A 787 36.16 53.97 -113.95
C GLY A 787 35.72 52.91 -112.94
N GLN A 788 36.66 52.49 -112.10
CA GLN A 788 36.42 51.53 -111.02
C GLN A 788 36.74 52.17 -109.66
N SER A 789 36.21 51.57 -108.60
CA SER A 789 36.52 51.87 -107.20
C SER A 789 36.34 50.60 -106.38
N GLY A 790 36.87 50.54 -105.17
CA GLY A 790 36.65 49.42 -104.28
C GLY A 790 37.82 49.31 -103.34
N ILE A 791 38.26 48.10 -103.04
CA ILE A 791 39.43 47.86 -102.19
C ILE A 791 40.62 47.51 -103.09
N SER A 792 41.69 48.28 -102.97
CA SER A 792 42.94 48.07 -103.69
C SER A 792 44.12 48.55 -102.84
N ASN A 793 45.33 48.16 -103.23
CA ASN A 793 46.56 48.58 -102.56
C ASN A 793 47.34 49.58 -103.42
N TYR A 794 48.16 50.39 -102.74
CA TYR A 794 49.05 51.34 -103.38
C TYR A 794 50.31 51.57 -102.54
N SER A 795 51.16 52.51 -102.95
CA SER A 795 52.32 52.92 -102.16
C SER A 795 51.88 53.39 -100.77
N SER A 796 52.42 52.76 -99.73
CA SER A 796 52.04 53.00 -98.35
C SER A 796 52.41 54.40 -97.85
N ILE A 797 51.57 54.98 -97.01
CA ILE A 797 51.84 56.17 -96.22
C ILE A 797 51.69 55.79 -94.74
N PRO A 798 52.78 55.64 -93.98
CA PRO A 798 52.74 55.15 -92.61
C PRO A 798 51.69 55.87 -91.74
N GLY A 799 50.82 55.10 -91.09
CA GLY A 799 49.73 55.59 -90.24
C GLY A 799 48.55 56.25 -90.98
N MET A 800 48.49 56.21 -92.31
CA MET A 800 47.38 56.78 -93.11
C MET A 800 46.92 55.91 -94.28
N LEU A 801 47.80 55.08 -94.83
CA LEU A 801 47.51 54.12 -95.89
C LEU A 801 48.45 52.92 -95.76
N GLU A 802 47.94 51.79 -95.29
CA GLU A 802 48.74 50.58 -95.07
C GLU A 802 48.06 49.35 -95.66
N GLY A 803 48.61 48.85 -96.77
CA GLY A 803 48.08 47.65 -97.42
C GLY A 803 46.82 47.95 -98.24
N GLN A 804 45.72 47.27 -97.92
CA GLN A 804 44.45 47.39 -98.63
C GLN A 804 43.68 48.58 -98.08
N ALA A 805 43.13 49.41 -98.97
CA ALA A 805 42.34 50.57 -98.60
C ALA A 805 41.22 50.81 -99.61
N LEU A 806 40.24 51.62 -99.23
CA LEU A 806 39.15 52.01 -100.12
C LEU A 806 39.68 53.04 -101.14
N VAL A 807 39.83 52.63 -102.40
CA VAL A 807 40.29 53.47 -103.51
C VAL A 807 39.11 54.09 -104.26
N LEU A 808 39.23 55.38 -104.61
CA LEU A 808 38.34 56.12 -105.50
C LEU A 808 39.05 56.32 -106.85
N SER A 809 38.30 56.33 -107.95
CA SER A 809 38.79 56.52 -109.34
C SER A 809 40.05 55.71 -109.67
N ASP A 810 40.02 54.41 -109.40
CA ASP A 810 41.22 53.57 -109.46
C ASP A 810 41.91 53.59 -110.83
N GLY A 811 43.21 53.89 -110.85
CA GLY A 811 44.01 54.03 -112.06
C GLY A 811 43.69 55.25 -112.93
N VAL A 812 42.79 56.14 -112.50
CA VAL A 812 42.31 57.30 -113.28
C VAL A 812 42.68 58.60 -112.55
N GLY A 813 43.80 59.21 -112.95
CA GLY A 813 44.36 60.39 -112.27
C GLY A 813 43.39 61.58 -112.11
N GLN A 814 42.55 61.86 -113.12
CA GLN A 814 41.38 62.72 -112.97
C GLN A 814 40.23 62.16 -113.79
N ALA A 815 39.16 61.74 -113.12
CA ALA A 815 37.96 61.24 -113.75
C ALA A 815 37.22 62.34 -114.52
N SER A 816 36.64 61.98 -115.67
CA SER A 816 35.86 62.90 -116.53
C SER A 816 34.60 63.46 -115.83
N SER A 817 34.13 62.78 -114.79
CA SER A 817 33.12 63.25 -113.85
C SER A 817 33.33 62.59 -112.49
N PRO A 818 32.90 63.20 -111.38
CA PRO A 818 33.08 62.60 -110.05
C PRO A 818 32.37 61.25 -109.90
N GLN A 819 33.04 60.29 -109.28
CA GLN A 819 32.41 59.10 -108.72
C GLN A 819 31.59 59.48 -107.48
N ASN A 820 30.42 58.86 -107.34
CA ASN A 820 29.60 58.89 -106.13
C ASN A 820 29.64 57.50 -105.49
N ILE A 821 30.20 57.41 -104.29
CA ILE A 821 30.34 56.17 -103.52
C ILE A 821 29.60 56.31 -102.21
N ARG A 822 28.91 55.27 -101.79
CA ARG A 822 28.19 55.23 -100.53
C ARG A 822 28.76 54.16 -99.63
N LEU A 823 29.09 54.55 -98.42
CA LEU A 823 29.37 53.66 -97.29
C LEU A 823 28.15 53.67 -96.38
N SER A 824 27.47 52.54 -96.24
CA SER A 824 26.37 52.39 -95.26
C SER A 824 26.89 51.55 -94.11
N LEU A 825 27.05 52.14 -92.92
CA LEU A 825 27.61 51.47 -91.76
C LEU A 825 26.64 50.41 -91.23
N THR A 826 27.17 49.31 -90.70
CA THR A 826 26.36 48.25 -90.07
C THR A 826 25.92 48.61 -88.64
N PHE A 827 26.35 49.76 -88.12
CA PHE A 827 26.03 50.32 -86.81
C PHE A 827 25.99 51.86 -86.87
N GLY A 828 25.32 52.48 -85.90
CA GLY A 828 25.36 53.93 -85.71
C GLY A 828 26.54 54.33 -84.83
N CYS A 829 27.25 55.42 -85.15
CA CYS A 829 28.32 55.94 -84.29
C CYS A 829 28.16 57.45 -84.03
N LYS A 830 28.60 57.93 -82.86
CA LYS A 830 28.62 59.34 -82.48
C LYS A 830 29.74 60.12 -83.13
N ARG A 831 30.87 59.48 -83.42
CA ARG A 831 32.02 60.08 -84.08
C ARG A 831 32.69 59.08 -84.98
N ILE A 832 33.19 59.56 -86.10
CA ILE A 832 33.97 58.78 -87.05
C ILE A 832 35.24 59.54 -87.43
N ARG A 833 36.36 58.84 -87.52
CA ARG A 833 37.62 59.38 -88.01
C ARG A 833 38.27 58.41 -88.97
N PHE A 834 38.78 58.87 -90.11
CA PHE A 834 39.53 58.06 -91.08
C PHE A 834 40.54 58.91 -91.86
N ALA A 835 41.58 58.27 -92.38
CA ALA A 835 42.61 58.92 -93.17
C ALA A 835 42.21 59.01 -94.65
N TYR A 836 42.64 60.06 -95.34
CA TYR A 836 42.59 60.19 -96.79
C TYR A 836 43.99 60.46 -97.35
N THR A 837 44.30 59.90 -98.52
CA THR A 837 45.61 60.07 -99.17
C THR A 837 45.49 60.26 -100.68
N TYR A 838 46.45 60.98 -101.28
CA TYR A 838 46.49 61.33 -102.71
C TYR A 838 45.30 62.17 -103.20
N ASN A 839 44.75 63.05 -102.36
CA ASN A 839 43.73 64.01 -102.78
C ASN A 839 44.36 65.24 -103.47
N HIS A 840 44.25 65.33 -104.79
CA HIS A 840 44.65 66.45 -105.64
C HIS A 840 43.44 67.31 -106.10
N TYR A 841 42.23 66.76 -106.10
CA TYR A 841 41.02 67.44 -106.59
C TYR A 841 39.92 67.54 -105.54
N ALA A 842 38.89 68.36 -105.82
CA ALA A 842 37.78 68.54 -104.90
C ALA A 842 37.05 67.21 -104.59
N THR A 843 36.98 66.87 -103.30
CA THR A 843 36.29 65.67 -102.78
C THR A 843 35.38 66.05 -101.62
N SER A 844 34.15 65.54 -101.58
CA SER A 844 33.23 65.78 -100.45
C SER A 844 32.75 64.48 -99.81
N PHE A 845 32.68 64.47 -98.48
CA PHE A 845 32.12 63.42 -97.64
C PHE A 845 30.88 63.95 -96.92
N ALA A 846 29.69 63.55 -97.34
CA ALA A 846 28.44 63.89 -96.67
C ALA A 846 28.07 62.79 -95.68
N PHE A 847 27.88 63.16 -94.41
CA PHE A 847 27.50 62.26 -93.32
C PHE A 847 25.99 62.34 -93.08
N SER A 848 25.36 61.19 -92.92
CA SER A 848 23.91 61.09 -92.66
C SER A 848 23.59 60.08 -91.57
N SER A 849 22.42 60.22 -90.96
CA SER A 849 21.88 59.27 -90.00
C SER A 849 21.63 57.90 -90.66
N PRO A 850 21.43 56.81 -89.89
CA PRO A 850 21.01 55.52 -90.43
C PRO A 850 19.71 55.59 -91.26
N THR A 851 18.83 56.56 -90.95
CA THR A 851 17.57 56.82 -91.68
C THR A 851 17.76 57.72 -92.91
N GLY A 852 18.96 58.28 -93.13
CA GLY A 852 19.30 59.09 -94.30
C GLY A 852 19.19 60.60 -94.09
N ASP A 853 18.99 61.06 -92.85
CA ASP A 853 18.94 62.50 -92.52
C ASP A 853 20.34 63.11 -92.58
N TYR A 854 20.48 64.27 -93.23
CA TYR A 854 21.78 64.93 -93.38
C TYR A 854 22.31 65.46 -92.04
N LEU A 855 23.55 65.08 -91.68
CA LEU A 855 24.21 65.48 -90.44
C LEU A 855 25.32 66.51 -90.65
N GLY A 856 25.92 66.56 -91.84
CA GLY A 856 27.00 67.49 -92.18
C GLY A 856 27.83 67.01 -93.35
N THR A 857 28.78 67.84 -93.79
CA THR A 857 29.72 67.48 -94.87
C THR A 857 31.13 67.95 -94.54
N VAL A 858 32.13 67.17 -94.97
CA VAL A 858 33.54 67.56 -94.99
C VAL A 858 33.96 67.65 -96.45
N THR A 859 34.56 68.77 -96.86
CA THR A 859 35.02 68.98 -98.24
C THR A 859 36.52 69.21 -98.26
N LEU A 860 37.22 68.54 -99.16
CA LEU A 860 38.64 68.65 -99.42
C LEU A 860 38.85 69.36 -100.76
N ASN A 861 39.90 70.17 -100.85
CA ASN A 861 40.20 70.98 -102.04
C ASN A 861 41.49 70.54 -102.75
N GLY A 862 42.03 69.37 -102.43
CA GLY A 862 43.29 68.88 -103.03
C GLY A 862 44.58 69.34 -102.33
N ASN A 863 44.49 70.08 -101.22
CA ASN A 863 45.66 70.52 -100.44
C ASN A 863 45.33 70.61 -98.94
N PRO A 864 46.02 69.87 -98.03
CA PRO A 864 47.08 68.91 -98.31
C PRO A 864 46.54 67.65 -98.98
N SER A 865 47.40 66.96 -99.73
CA SER A 865 47.01 65.72 -100.44
C SER A 865 46.79 64.52 -99.53
N ASN A 866 47.30 64.55 -98.30
CA ASN A 866 47.10 63.53 -97.29
C ASN A 866 46.61 64.18 -95.99
N GLY A 867 45.68 63.55 -95.28
CA GLY A 867 45.12 64.09 -94.03
C GLY A 867 44.09 63.18 -93.38
N TRP A 868 43.31 63.73 -92.46
CA TRP A 868 42.26 63.01 -91.74
C TRP A 868 40.91 63.70 -91.91
N VAL A 869 39.88 62.90 -92.07
CA VAL A 869 38.49 63.31 -91.82
C VAL A 869 38.14 62.89 -90.39
N ASP A 870 37.64 63.83 -89.59
CA ASP A 870 37.16 63.59 -88.22
C ASP A 870 35.84 64.33 -88.04
N PHE A 871 34.76 63.58 -87.83
CA PHE A 871 33.40 64.11 -87.79
C PHE A 871 32.63 63.55 -86.60
N SER A 872 32.01 64.45 -85.83
CA SER A 872 31.12 64.11 -84.71
C SER A 872 29.68 64.47 -85.04
N ALA A 873 28.75 63.55 -84.80
CA ALA A 873 27.33 63.78 -84.99
C ALA A 873 26.84 64.89 -84.04
N PRO A 874 25.99 65.83 -84.51
CA PRO A 874 25.44 66.87 -83.65
C PRO A 874 24.41 66.29 -82.66
N GLY A 875 24.50 66.72 -81.39
CA GLY A 875 23.56 66.36 -80.34
C GLY A 875 23.47 64.84 -80.10
N ASN A 876 22.24 64.32 -80.07
CA ASN A 876 21.97 62.90 -79.85
C ASN A 876 21.88 62.08 -81.15
N ALA A 877 22.20 62.64 -82.32
CA ALA A 877 22.22 61.90 -83.58
C ALA A 877 23.33 60.84 -83.61
N THR A 878 23.24 59.89 -84.54
CA THR A 878 24.29 58.92 -84.86
C THR A 878 24.53 58.90 -86.36
N ILE A 879 25.77 58.70 -86.79
CA ILE A 879 26.19 58.55 -88.18
C ILE A 879 25.95 57.10 -88.58
N GLY A 880 25.20 56.89 -89.67
CA GLY A 880 24.98 55.56 -90.25
C GLY A 880 25.39 55.47 -91.71
N ARG A 881 25.68 56.59 -92.37
CA ARG A 881 25.97 56.62 -93.81
C ARG A 881 26.93 57.75 -94.19
N ILE A 882 27.79 57.46 -95.16
CA ILE A 882 28.76 58.39 -95.75
C ILE A 882 28.60 58.34 -97.27
N ASP A 883 28.26 59.46 -97.89
CA ASP A 883 28.27 59.63 -99.34
C ASP A 883 29.51 60.42 -99.75
N ILE A 884 30.34 59.81 -100.58
CA ILE A 884 31.63 60.31 -101.05
C ILE A 884 31.47 60.72 -102.51
N ARG A 885 31.84 61.95 -102.82
CA ARG A 885 31.88 62.45 -104.20
C ARG A 885 33.30 62.89 -104.53
N SER A 886 33.98 62.17 -105.41
CA SER A 886 35.37 62.43 -105.80
C SER A 886 35.63 62.05 -107.25
N GLY A 887 36.39 62.86 -107.98
CA GLY A 887 36.91 62.51 -109.31
C GLY A 887 38.39 62.14 -109.30
N ASP A 888 38.95 61.87 -108.12
CA ASP A 888 40.38 61.76 -107.89
C ASP A 888 40.80 60.32 -107.63
N TRP A 889 42.02 59.97 -108.00
CA TRP A 889 42.60 58.67 -107.66
C TRP A 889 43.18 58.73 -106.25
N MET A 890 42.32 58.47 -105.26
CA MET A 890 42.64 58.66 -103.84
C MET A 890 42.22 57.47 -102.97
N TYR A 891 42.80 57.33 -101.79
CA TYR A 891 42.56 56.20 -100.88
C TYR A 891 42.06 56.64 -99.50
N LEU A 892 41.22 55.81 -98.88
CA LEU A 892 40.67 56.00 -97.53
C LEU A 892 40.96 54.78 -96.66
N ASP A 893 41.43 55.00 -95.43
CA ASP A 893 41.89 53.93 -94.52
C ASP A 893 41.81 54.38 -93.04
N PHE A 894 42.18 53.52 -92.07
CA PHE A 894 42.26 53.81 -90.63
C PHE A 894 40.97 54.39 -90.00
N PHE A 895 39.84 53.77 -90.28
CA PHE A 895 38.55 54.14 -89.70
C PHE A 895 38.49 53.80 -88.19
N THR A 896 38.09 54.78 -87.39
CA THR A 896 37.77 54.64 -85.95
C THR A 896 36.35 55.17 -85.71
N PHE A 897 35.54 54.41 -85.00
CA PHE A 897 34.14 54.71 -84.70
C PHE A 897 33.93 54.73 -83.19
N TRP A 898 33.36 55.81 -82.65
CA TRP A 898 32.89 55.90 -81.27
C TRP A 898 31.39 55.74 -81.28
N LEU A 899 30.85 54.72 -80.62
CA LEU A 899 29.44 54.32 -80.71
C LEU A 899 28.50 55.23 -79.93
#